data_AF-A0A0W0VMX8-F1
#
_entry.id   AF-A0A0W0VMX8-F1
#
_cell.length_a   1.000
_cell.length_b   1.000
_cell.length_c   1.000
_cell.angle_alpha   90.00
_cell.angle_beta   90.00
_cell.angle_gamma   90.00
#
_symmetry.space_group_name_H-M   'P 1'
#
loop_
_entity.id
_entity.type
_entity.pdbx_description
1 polymer ?
#
loop_
_entity_poly.entity_id
_entity_poly.type
_entity_poly.pdbx_seq_one_letter_code
_entity_poly.pdbx_strand_id
1 'polypeptide(L)'
;MNNHLDKDSKLKQSLRRRLDKSKKQENLPVFIKDLVVYPENPSFSYGESKSHTNHYSSHSMINRLVDHIQSLADIANCYHKKSYCLHLNDRSYKLKEDSLNKITRLSLNEFSLYGKTPLTQDEFNLVCKEVQKIAKNLQDNVHLVLSSFSVVNEKKEILNVSLYVQGGQDSKIEVISKCTASSIDVVYNNTSTFSQRPSDQVGRYVVDDNGSLVPVSNSSVFEIQTKGGAKYIQALDVCLDHANRHSKKQLQSQLTRDRVDVTYFIPEQVDHIVTSNSIRIENSSLISQFVLHVDPRVETIMPAAIDCNLDKNLLSEMELSNYKNMKIMNQQYGLKVIAPPFGSNYSVKVHEERQLNKFVPFLASYIDRENYRIMEERLDTIMMMHSSDEVAFAKAYAAKNSKAIAEIYAKYPNVDYVTVVEKIISGLDKQARSAAKEWFYQEVIKNELNKRLSANIHTVLTALQYGIDFYQPFGSLHLGEQIMAQAYMTREPRIIAELYAKFPNIHLIGSVNKIAATFYPQTQEDVKKWLCQEIIKNELNKRLGANTNTILTALQYGIDFYQPFGSLHLGEQIMAQAYMTREPRIIAELYAKFPNIHLIGSVNKIAATFYPQTQEDVKKWLCQEIIKNELNKGLGANTNTILTALQYGIDFYQPFGSLHLPPCQDSCPVFYSQ
;
A
#
# COMPACT_ATOMS: atom_id res chain seq x y z
N MET A 1 30.31 -38.25 14.91
CA MET A 1 29.16 -37.33 15.06
C MET A 1 29.55 -36.00 15.71
N ASN A 2 30.22 -35.97 16.87
CA ASN A 2 30.56 -34.72 17.57
C ASN A 2 31.41 -33.72 16.74
N ASN A 3 32.34 -34.19 15.90
CA ASN A 3 33.17 -33.29 15.08
C ASN A 3 32.42 -32.60 13.93
N HIS A 4 31.29 -33.12 13.46
CA HIS A 4 30.49 -32.49 12.40
C HIS A 4 29.57 -31.39 12.97
N LEU A 5 28.93 -31.66 14.11
CA LEU A 5 28.09 -30.68 14.80
C LEU A 5 28.89 -29.44 15.23
N ASP A 6 30.14 -29.61 15.66
CA ASP A 6 31.03 -28.49 16.01
C ASP A 6 31.42 -27.64 14.77
N LYS A 7 31.61 -28.27 13.60
CA LYS A 7 31.91 -27.55 12.35
C LYS A 7 30.72 -26.72 11.86
N ASP A 8 29.52 -27.30 11.85
CA ASP A 8 28.30 -26.60 11.40
C ASP A 8 27.96 -25.42 12.33
N SER A 9 28.15 -25.60 13.64
CA SER A 9 27.98 -24.53 14.63
C SER A 9 28.96 -23.37 14.41
N LYS A 10 30.25 -23.66 14.19
CA LYS A 10 31.29 -22.65 13.89
C LYS A 10 31.00 -21.93 12.57
N LEU A 11 30.55 -22.64 11.54
CA LEU A 11 30.16 -22.04 10.26
C LEU A 11 28.94 -21.11 10.43
N LYS A 12 27.86 -21.57 11.09
CA LYS A 12 26.67 -20.76 11.36
C LYS A 12 27.03 -19.49 12.14
N GLN A 13 27.90 -19.60 13.14
CA GLN A 13 28.37 -18.43 13.91
C GLN A 13 29.18 -17.45 13.04
N SER A 14 30.07 -17.96 12.17
CA SER A 14 30.85 -17.12 11.25
C SER A 14 29.95 -16.38 10.24
N LEU A 15 28.96 -17.07 9.67
CA LEU A 15 27.98 -16.48 8.76
C LEU A 15 27.13 -15.42 9.46
N ARG A 16 26.70 -15.68 10.69
CA ARG A 16 25.94 -14.71 11.50
C ARG A 16 26.72 -13.43 11.73
N ARG A 17 28.01 -13.54 12.09
CA ARG A 17 28.89 -12.36 12.22
C ARG A 17 29.02 -11.57 10.92
N ARG A 18 29.04 -12.25 9.76
CA ARG A 18 29.11 -11.59 8.44
C ARG A 18 27.80 -10.86 8.11
N LEU A 19 26.65 -11.48 8.34
CA LEU A 19 25.34 -10.86 8.14
C LEU A 19 25.10 -9.71 9.12
N ASP A 20 25.47 -9.86 10.40
CA ASP A 20 25.43 -8.79 11.39
C ASP A 20 26.30 -7.60 10.96
N LYS A 21 27.49 -7.85 10.40
CA LYS A 21 28.35 -6.80 9.85
C LYS A 21 27.67 -6.08 8.69
N SER A 22 27.03 -6.82 7.78
CA SER A 22 26.26 -6.24 6.67
C SER A 22 25.10 -5.37 7.17
N LYS A 23 24.30 -5.90 8.11
CA LYS A 23 23.19 -5.18 8.73
C LYS A 23 23.66 -3.90 9.41
N LYS A 24 24.77 -3.95 10.15
CA LYS A 24 25.38 -2.77 10.79
C LYS A 24 25.86 -1.74 9.79
N GLN A 25 26.41 -2.17 8.65
CA GLN A 25 26.81 -1.25 7.57
C GLN A 25 25.60 -0.55 6.97
N GLU A 26 24.54 -1.29 6.67
CA GLU A 26 23.28 -0.75 6.14
C GLU A 26 22.57 0.16 7.15
N ASN A 27 22.84 0.03 8.45
CA ASN A 27 22.26 0.86 9.52
C ASN A 27 23.26 1.82 10.16
N LEU A 28 24.33 2.20 9.43
CA LEU A 28 25.18 3.29 9.87
C LEU A 28 24.36 4.58 10.01
N PRO A 29 24.68 5.46 10.99
CA PRO A 29 23.96 6.71 11.19
C PRO A 29 23.88 7.56 9.93
N VAL A 30 22.67 7.99 9.60
CA VAL A 30 22.40 8.95 8.53
C VAL A 30 22.13 10.32 9.15
N PHE A 31 22.71 11.36 8.57
CA PHE A 31 22.51 12.74 9.00
C PHE A 31 21.89 13.55 7.87
N ILE A 32 20.92 14.41 8.19
CA ILE A 32 20.27 15.28 7.21
C ILE A 32 20.42 16.73 7.66
N LYS A 33 20.92 17.56 6.74
CA LYS A 33 20.81 19.02 6.81
C LYS A 33 19.65 19.47 5.94
N ASP A 34 18.60 19.95 6.59
CA ASP A 34 17.35 20.37 5.94
C ASP A 34 17.41 21.87 5.56
N LEU A 35 17.06 22.16 4.31
CA LEU A 35 16.87 23.49 3.75
C LEU A 35 15.38 23.65 3.44
N VAL A 36 14.69 24.52 4.17
CA VAL A 36 13.25 24.69 4.03
C VAL A 36 12.95 26.01 3.35
N VAL A 37 12.16 25.95 2.29
CA VAL A 37 11.72 27.13 1.55
C VAL A 37 10.45 27.68 2.19
N TYR A 38 10.47 28.96 2.56
CA TYR A 38 9.31 29.69 3.06
C TYR A 38 9.02 30.89 2.17
N PRO A 39 7.78 31.05 1.68
CA PRO A 39 7.39 32.27 0.99
C PRO A 39 7.52 33.47 1.92
N GLU A 40 7.76 34.67 1.38
CA GLU A 40 7.81 35.90 2.21
C GLU A 40 6.51 36.15 2.98
N ASN A 41 5.39 35.70 2.45
CA ASN A 41 4.09 35.71 3.11
C ASN A 41 3.40 34.36 2.90
N PRO A 42 2.82 33.74 3.95
CA PRO A 42 2.13 32.46 3.83
C PRO A 42 0.97 32.45 2.82
N SER A 43 0.37 33.61 2.51
CA SER A 43 -0.66 33.71 1.47
C SER A 43 -0.13 33.49 0.05
N PHE A 44 1.19 33.58 -0.16
CA PHE A 44 1.86 33.38 -1.46
C PHE A 44 2.41 31.96 -1.66
N SER A 45 2.02 31.00 -0.81
CA SER A 45 2.49 29.61 -0.84
C SER A 45 1.90 28.73 -1.95
N TYR A 46 1.09 29.31 -2.85
CA TYR A 46 0.30 28.62 -3.88
C TYR A 46 0.91 28.69 -5.28
N GLY A 47 2.22 28.92 -5.39
CA GLY A 47 2.91 29.14 -6.66
C GLY A 47 2.31 30.32 -7.44
N GLU A 48 1.89 30.07 -8.67
CA GLU A 48 1.21 31.03 -9.55
C GLU A 48 -0.31 30.81 -9.66
N SER A 49 -0.88 29.83 -8.93
CA SER A 49 -2.31 29.47 -9.07
C SER A 49 -3.30 30.45 -8.44
N LYS A 50 -2.83 31.32 -7.54
CA LYS A 50 -3.60 32.42 -6.95
C LYS A 50 -3.12 33.76 -7.50
N SER A 51 -3.55 34.87 -6.90
CA SER A 51 -3.43 36.26 -7.39
C SER A 51 -1.98 36.81 -7.52
N HIS A 52 -0.95 35.97 -7.66
CA HIS A 52 0.43 36.40 -7.82
C HIS A 52 0.76 36.73 -9.28
N THR A 53 1.36 37.90 -9.50
CA THR A 53 1.84 38.32 -10.82
C THR A 53 3.33 38.06 -10.95
N ASN A 54 3.70 37.04 -11.73
CA ASN A 54 5.09 36.74 -12.05
C ASN A 54 5.68 37.79 -13.03
N HIS A 55 6.88 38.29 -12.73
CA HIS A 55 7.61 39.29 -13.52
C HIS A 55 8.05 38.81 -14.91
N TYR A 56 8.03 37.51 -15.16
CA TYR A 56 8.53 36.85 -16.37
C TYR A 56 7.41 36.16 -17.15
N SER A 57 6.18 36.69 -17.08
CA SER A 57 4.99 36.14 -17.75
C SER A 57 5.15 35.97 -19.28
N SER A 58 6.14 36.62 -19.90
CA SER A 58 6.51 36.45 -21.31
C SER A 58 7.14 35.09 -21.65
N HIS A 59 7.71 34.39 -20.67
CA HIS A 59 8.25 33.04 -20.86
C HIS A 59 7.13 31.99 -20.78
N SER A 60 7.35 30.77 -21.28
CA SER A 60 6.39 29.69 -21.03
C SER A 60 6.38 29.30 -19.55
N MET A 61 5.22 28.88 -19.02
CA MET A 61 5.10 28.44 -17.63
C MET A 61 6.01 27.25 -17.33
N ILE A 62 6.12 26.30 -18.26
CA ILE A 62 6.96 25.11 -18.13
C ILE A 62 8.44 25.49 -18.01
N ASN A 63 8.93 26.40 -18.86
CA ASN A 63 10.34 26.81 -18.80
C ASN A 63 10.64 27.51 -17.47
N ARG A 64 9.78 28.43 -17.03
CA ARG A 64 9.92 29.08 -15.72
C ARG A 64 9.94 28.09 -14.58
N LEU A 65 9.05 27.10 -14.62
CA LEU A 65 8.96 26.06 -13.60
C LEU A 65 10.21 25.19 -13.54
N VAL A 66 10.73 24.74 -14.68
CA VAL A 66 11.98 23.96 -14.77
C VAL A 66 13.18 24.78 -14.31
N ASP A 67 13.31 26.02 -14.78
CA ASP A 67 14.40 26.93 -14.38
C ASP A 67 14.33 27.26 -12.88
N HIS A 68 13.13 27.38 -12.32
CA HIS A 68 12.95 27.53 -10.88
C HIS A 68 13.41 26.30 -10.11
N ILE A 69 13.04 25.09 -10.54
CA ILE A 69 13.50 23.84 -9.92
C ILE A 69 15.03 23.71 -10.02
N GLN A 70 15.62 24.08 -11.16
CA GLN A 70 17.08 24.14 -11.33
C GLN A 70 17.71 25.08 -10.29
N SER A 71 17.18 26.29 -10.12
CA SER A 71 17.71 27.24 -9.12
C SER A 71 17.62 26.69 -7.68
N LEU A 72 16.55 26.00 -7.32
CA LEU A 72 16.40 25.35 -6.02
C LEU A 72 17.42 24.21 -5.85
N ALA A 73 17.63 23.43 -6.91
CA ALA A 73 18.60 22.35 -6.93
C ALA A 73 20.03 22.88 -6.76
N ASP A 74 20.37 23.99 -7.42
CA ASP A 74 21.67 24.65 -7.29
C ASP A 74 21.91 25.20 -5.88
N ILE A 75 20.88 25.76 -5.24
CA ILE A 75 20.94 26.17 -3.83
C ILE A 75 21.31 24.96 -2.95
N ALA A 76 20.57 23.87 -3.06
CA ALA A 76 20.84 22.66 -2.28
C ALA A 76 22.27 22.12 -2.53
N ASN A 77 22.68 22.11 -3.80
CA ASN A 77 23.99 21.63 -4.22
C ASN A 77 25.13 22.51 -3.67
N CYS A 78 24.97 23.83 -3.67
CA CYS A 78 25.98 24.76 -3.13
C CYS A 78 26.17 24.57 -1.62
N TYR A 79 25.08 24.42 -0.86
CA TYR A 79 25.16 24.12 0.57
C TYR A 79 25.81 22.77 0.86
N HIS A 80 25.53 21.77 0.01
CA HIS A 80 26.16 20.46 0.09
C HIS A 80 27.66 20.54 -0.17
N LYS A 81 28.06 21.20 -1.27
CA LYS A 81 29.47 21.45 -1.62
C LYS A 81 30.22 22.14 -0.47
N LYS A 82 29.67 23.22 0.10
CA LYS A 82 30.26 23.94 1.25
C LYS A 82 30.46 23.02 2.45
N SER A 83 29.44 22.22 2.78
CA SER A 83 29.43 21.45 4.03
C SER A 83 30.25 20.16 3.95
N TYR A 84 30.11 19.42 2.86
CA TYR A 84 30.46 17.99 2.82
C TYR A 84 31.46 17.62 1.73
N CYS A 85 31.77 18.53 0.81
CA CYS A 85 32.72 18.23 -0.27
C CYS A 85 34.09 18.86 -0.03
N LEU A 86 35.10 18.26 -0.66
CA LEU A 86 36.41 18.84 -0.90
C LEU A 86 36.41 19.45 -2.31
N HIS A 87 36.85 20.70 -2.41
CA HIS A 87 37.10 21.35 -3.69
C HIS A 87 38.45 20.87 -4.24
N LEU A 88 38.44 20.30 -5.44
CA LEU A 88 39.62 19.74 -6.10
C LEU A 88 40.27 20.75 -7.05
N ASN A 89 41.52 20.49 -7.45
CA ASN A 89 42.32 21.42 -8.27
C ASN A 89 41.72 21.67 -9.67
N ASP A 90 40.92 20.74 -10.17
CA ASP A 90 40.21 20.83 -11.46
C ASP A 90 38.85 21.54 -11.35
N ARG A 91 38.57 22.19 -10.21
CA ARG A 91 37.28 22.82 -9.86
C ARG A 91 36.12 21.83 -9.70
N SER A 92 36.40 20.54 -9.64
CA SER A 92 35.39 19.54 -9.27
C SER A 92 35.25 19.44 -7.75
N TYR A 93 34.18 18.79 -7.31
CA TYR A 93 33.90 18.54 -5.91
C TYR A 93 33.87 17.03 -5.66
N LYS A 94 34.46 16.60 -4.55
CA LYS A 94 34.40 15.20 -4.08
C LYS A 94 33.84 15.15 -2.67
N LEU A 95 32.85 14.31 -2.43
CA LEU A 95 32.30 14.06 -1.09
C LEU A 95 33.39 13.56 -0.13
N LYS A 96 33.46 14.12 1.08
CA LYS A 96 34.40 13.68 2.13
C LYS A 96 34.02 12.27 2.60
N GLU A 97 35.03 11.46 2.96
CA GLU A 97 34.82 10.08 3.42
C GLU A 97 33.95 9.99 4.69
N ASP A 98 34.06 10.97 5.60
CA ASP A 98 33.25 11.07 6.81
C ASP A 98 31.82 11.60 6.55
N SER A 99 31.54 12.00 5.32
CA SER A 99 30.28 12.63 4.90
C SER A 99 29.47 11.75 3.94
N LEU A 100 29.90 10.50 3.72
CA LEU A 100 29.24 9.56 2.81
C LEU A 100 27.78 9.22 3.20
N ASN A 101 27.41 9.38 4.47
CA ASN A 101 26.05 9.18 4.98
C ASN A 101 25.37 10.51 5.40
N LYS A 102 25.85 11.65 4.88
CA LYS A 102 25.29 12.98 5.14
C LYS A 102 24.53 13.49 3.92
N ILE A 103 23.28 13.87 4.13
CA ILE A 103 22.35 14.34 3.10
C ILE A 103 22.14 15.84 3.28
N THR A 104 22.08 16.56 2.15
CA THR A 104 21.52 17.91 2.10
C THR A 104 20.20 17.84 1.37
N ARG A 105 19.11 18.26 2.03
CA ARG A 105 17.77 18.17 1.46
C ARG A 105 17.11 19.53 1.41
N LEU A 106 16.60 19.90 0.23
CA LEU A 106 15.72 21.06 0.09
C LEU A 106 14.26 20.63 0.03
N SER A 107 13.37 21.30 0.74
CA SER A 107 11.95 20.96 0.80
C SER A 107 11.03 22.16 0.61
N LEU A 108 9.99 21.97 -0.19
CA LEU A 108 8.91 22.92 -0.46
C LEU A 108 7.63 22.52 0.30
N ASN A 109 6.82 23.52 0.68
CA ASN A 109 5.48 23.27 1.19
C ASN A 109 4.53 22.86 0.06
N GLU A 110 3.40 22.23 0.38
CA GLU A 110 2.37 21.87 -0.60
C GLU A 110 1.97 23.07 -1.50
N PHE A 111 1.57 22.85 -2.75
CA PHE A 111 1.16 23.88 -3.74
C PHE A 111 2.24 24.86 -4.23
N SER A 112 3.48 24.78 -3.76
CA SER A 112 4.54 25.74 -4.16
C SER A 112 4.79 25.79 -5.67
N LEU A 113 4.47 24.71 -6.39
CA LEU A 113 4.73 24.54 -7.81
C LEU A 113 3.44 24.52 -8.66
N TYR A 114 2.33 25.04 -8.12
CA TYR A 114 1.06 25.15 -8.86
C TYR A 114 1.09 26.31 -9.85
N GLY A 115 0.76 26.03 -11.10
CA GLY A 115 0.64 27.03 -12.17
C GLY A 115 -0.70 27.76 -12.19
N LYS A 116 -0.85 28.73 -13.10
CA LYS A 116 -2.16 29.37 -13.35
C LYS A 116 -3.21 28.39 -13.90
N THR A 117 -2.72 27.36 -14.59
CA THR A 117 -3.49 26.22 -15.10
C THR A 117 -2.82 24.94 -14.62
N PRO A 118 -3.56 23.84 -14.44
CA PRO A 118 -2.94 22.56 -14.12
C PRO A 118 -2.12 22.09 -15.32
N LEU A 119 -1.03 21.37 -15.04
CA LEU A 119 -0.22 20.71 -16.06
C LEU A 119 -1.03 19.57 -16.68
N THR A 120 -0.99 19.45 -17.99
CA THR A 120 -1.38 18.20 -18.65
C THR A 120 -0.40 17.09 -18.29
N GLN A 121 -0.80 15.82 -18.51
CA GLN A 121 0.09 14.68 -18.28
C GLN A 121 1.38 14.77 -19.12
N ASP A 122 1.30 15.26 -20.37
CA ASP A 122 2.45 15.43 -21.25
C ASP A 122 3.40 16.53 -20.75
N GLU A 123 2.85 17.68 -20.33
CA GLU A 123 3.64 18.75 -19.73
C GLU A 123 4.32 18.29 -18.43
N PHE A 124 3.64 17.52 -17.60
CA PHE A 124 4.23 16.95 -16.39
C PHE A 124 5.33 15.94 -16.71
N ASN A 125 5.16 15.11 -17.74
CA ASN A 125 6.20 14.19 -18.22
C ASN A 125 7.43 14.95 -18.73
N LEU A 126 7.26 16.09 -19.41
CA LEU A 126 8.35 16.97 -19.80
C LEU A 126 9.08 17.54 -18.58
N VAL A 127 8.34 18.03 -17.57
CA VAL A 127 8.93 18.51 -16.32
C VAL A 127 9.75 17.40 -15.64
N CYS A 128 9.19 16.20 -15.47
CA CYS A 128 9.91 15.07 -14.87
C CYS A 128 11.19 14.70 -15.64
N LYS A 129 11.16 14.76 -16.98
CA LYS A 129 12.34 14.51 -17.82
C LYS A 129 13.44 15.54 -17.56
N GLU A 130 13.09 16.82 -17.45
CA GLU A 130 14.07 17.85 -17.11
C GLU A 130 14.57 17.70 -15.67
N VAL A 131 13.68 17.45 -14.70
CA VAL A 131 14.08 17.17 -13.30
C VAL A 131 15.05 16.00 -13.20
N GLN A 132 14.89 14.95 -14.02
CA GLN A 132 15.85 13.84 -14.08
C GLN A 132 17.24 14.28 -14.57
N LYS A 133 17.32 15.22 -15.52
CA LYS A 133 18.61 15.79 -15.95
C LYS A 133 19.23 16.63 -14.83
N ILE A 134 18.42 17.45 -14.15
CA ILE A 134 18.85 18.23 -12.99
C ILE A 134 19.43 17.29 -11.93
N ALA A 135 18.70 16.22 -11.58
CA ALA A 135 19.10 15.26 -10.57
C ALA A 135 20.46 14.59 -10.87
N LYS A 136 20.73 14.23 -12.13
CA LYS A 136 22.00 13.65 -12.57
C LYS A 136 23.20 14.60 -12.41
N ASN A 137 22.96 15.91 -12.41
CA ASN A 137 24.00 16.92 -12.28
C ASN A 137 24.25 17.33 -10.82
N LEU A 138 23.39 16.89 -9.88
CA LEU A 138 23.60 17.11 -8.46
C LEU A 138 24.70 16.21 -7.91
N GLN A 139 25.34 16.65 -6.83
CA GLN A 139 26.22 15.79 -6.05
C GLN A 139 25.44 14.63 -5.41
N ASP A 140 26.11 13.50 -5.19
CA ASP A 140 25.55 12.38 -4.43
C ASP A 140 25.06 12.88 -3.05
N ASN A 141 23.95 12.32 -2.54
CA ASN A 141 23.28 12.72 -1.29
C ASN A 141 22.69 14.15 -1.27
N VAL A 142 22.49 14.80 -2.42
CA VAL A 142 21.65 16.02 -2.52
C VAL A 142 20.24 15.64 -2.91
N HIS A 143 19.26 15.90 -2.04
CA HIS A 143 17.87 15.48 -2.25
C HIS A 143 16.94 16.69 -2.36
N LEU A 144 15.85 16.55 -3.13
CA LEU A 144 14.80 17.57 -3.25
C LEU A 144 13.43 16.98 -2.93
N VAL A 145 12.62 17.68 -2.15
CA VAL A 145 11.20 17.38 -1.93
C VAL A 145 10.40 18.48 -2.61
N LEU A 146 10.04 18.23 -3.86
CA LEU A 146 9.29 19.17 -4.69
C LEU A 146 7.79 18.93 -4.46
N SER A 147 7.22 19.66 -3.51
CA SER A 147 5.80 19.61 -3.20
C SER A 147 5.15 20.95 -3.53
N SER A 148 4.03 21.01 -4.24
CA SER A 148 3.50 19.98 -5.15
C SER A 148 3.09 20.60 -6.48
N PHE A 149 2.83 19.76 -7.47
CA PHE A 149 2.36 20.10 -8.81
C PHE A 149 0.87 19.75 -8.94
N SER A 150 0.11 20.59 -9.65
CA SER A 150 -1.25 20.25 -10.07
C SER A 150 -1.20 19.63 -11.47
N VAL A 151 -1.61 18.37 -11.60
CA VAL A 151 -1.60 17.62 -12.86
C VAL A 151 -3.04 17.18 -13.19
N VAL A 152 -3.50 17.41 -14.41
CA VAL A 152 -4.81 16.94 -14.88
C VAL A 152 -4.66 15.62 -15.63
N ASN A 153 -5.43 14.61 -15.22
CA ASN A 153 -5.45 13.31 -15.90
C ASN A 153 -6.40 13.31 -17.11
N GLU A 154 -6.43 12.20 -17.85
CA GLU A 154 -7.30 12.03 -19.03
C GLU A 154 -8.80 12.20 -18.72
N LYS A 155 -9.21 11.96 -17.47
CA LYS A 155 -10.58 12.12 -16.98
C LYS A 155 -10.90 13.54 -16.52
N LYS A 156 -9.97 14.49 -16.71
CA LYS A 156 -10.06 15.88 -16.24
C LYS A 156 -10.10 16.04 -14.70
N GLU A 157 -9.61 15.03 -13.98
CA GLU A 157 -9.44 15.07 -12.53
C GLU A 157 -8.08 15.68 -12.18
N ILE A 158 -8.04 16.52 -11.14
CA ILE A 158 -6.78 17.09 -10.64
C ILE A 158 -6.10 16.09 -9.69
N LEU A 159 -4.81 15.86 -9.93
CA LEU A 159 -3.86 15.19 -9.07
C LEU A 159 -2.94 16.23 -8.41
N ASN A 160 -2.66 16.05 -7.13
CA ASN A 160 -1.68 16.82 -6.37
C ASN A 160 -0.46 15.93 -6.19
N VAL A 161 0.57 16.20 -6.98
CA VAL A 161 1.71 15.31 -7.15
C VAL A 161 2.95 15.96 -6.56
N SER A 162 3.67 15.23 -5.71
CA SER A 162 4.97 15.62 -5.17
C SER A 162 6.07 14.74 -5.79
N LEU A 163 7.27 15.31 -5.91
CA LEU A 163 8.46 14.56 -6.34
C LEU A 163 9.46 14.47 -5.18
N TYR A 164 9.96 13.28 -4.90
CA TYR A 164 11.17 13.09 -4.10
C TYR A 164 12.32 12.76 -5.04
N VAL A 165 13.32 13.63 -5.11
CA VAL A 165 14.44 13.55 -6.06
C VAL A 165 15.71 13.23 -5.29
N GLN A 166 16.42 12.18 -5.70
CA GLN A 166 17.76 11.82 -5.25
C GLN A 166 18.76 12.24 -6.32
N GLY A 167 19.71 13.10 -5.96
CA GLY A 167 20.78 13.57 -6.82
C GLY A 167 21.96 12.60 -6.89
N GLY A 168 22.78 12.76 -7.92
CA GLY A 168 23.99 11.95 -8.14
C GLY A 168 23.92 11.10 -9.40
N GLN A 169 24.96 10.27 -9.61
CA GLN A 169 25.07 9.43 -10.81
C GLN A 169 23.90 8.42 -10.92
N ASP A 170 23.50 7.85 -9.78
CA ASP A 170 22.38 6.91 -9.65
C ASP A 170 21.08 7.63 -9.25
N SER A 171 20.88 8.85 -9.77
CA SER A 171 19.72 9.67 -9.46
C SER A 171 18.38 8.94 -9.65
N LYS A 172 17.45 9.14 -8.72
CA LYS A 172 16.13 8.51 -8.69
C LYS A 172 15.04 9.54 -8.39
N ILE A 173 13.87 9.38 -9.00
CA ILE A 173 12.70 10.22 -8.73
C ILE A 173 11.54 9.32 -8.28
N GLU A 174 10.98 9.61 -7.12
CA GLU A 174 9.71 9.05 -6.67
C GLU A 174 8.58 10.05 -6.92
N VAL A 175 7.52 9.62 -7.60
CA VAL A 175 6.36 10.46 -7.95
C VAL A 175 5.16 10.04 -7.13
N ILE A 176 4.72 10.94 -6.25
CA ILE A 176 3.79 10.62 -5.16
C ILE A 176 2.55 11.51 -5.29
N SER A 177 1.40 10.89 -5.55
CA SER A 177 0.10 11.57 -5.52
C SER A 177 -0.47 11.58 -4.12
N LYS A 178 -0.91 12.75 -3.67
CA LYS A 178 -1.76 12.92 -2.49
C LYS A 178 -3.02 12.06 -2.62
N CYS A 179 -3.45 11.45 -1.51
CA CYS A 179 -4.62 10.57 -1.49
C CYS A 179 -5.88 11.26 -0.98
N THR A 180 -5.72 12.19 -0.04
CA THR A 180 -6.83 12.74 0.73
C THR A 180 -7.08 14.20 0.39
N ALA A 181 -8.19 14.49 -0.28
CA ALA A 181 -8.58 15.86 -0.61
C ALA A 181 -8.78 16.72 0.65
N SER A 182 -8.52 18.02 0.52
CA SER A 182 -8.68 19.04 1.55
C SER A 182 -9.55 20.19 1.05
N SER A 183 -10.24 20.88 1.97
CA SER A 183 -11.06 22.05 1.63
C SER A 183 -10.26 23.25 1.12
N ILE A 184 -8.94 23.25 1.30
CA ILE A 184 -8.03 24.30 0.82
C ILE A 184 -7.37 23.98 -0.52
N ASP A 185 -7.67 22.81 -1.12
CA ASP A 185 -7.12 22.43 -2.42
C ASP A 185 -7.55 23.45 -3.49
N VAL A 186 -6.62 23.76 -4.40
CA VAL A 186 -6.89 24.70 -5.50
C VAL A 186 -7.83 24.03 -6.50
N VAL A 187 -8.90 24.74 -6.85
CA VAL A 187 -9.87 24.34 -7.88
C VAL A 187 -9.60 25.14 -9.15
N TYR A 188 -9.42 24.46 -10.27
CA TYR A 188 -9.30 25.09 -11.58
C TYR A 188 -10.64 25.07 -12.32
N ASN A 189 -10.82 26.01 -13.26
CA ASN A 189 -12.02 26.03 -14.09
C ASN A 189 -12.04 24.80 -15.01
N ASN A 190 -13.22 24.20 -15.20
CA ASN A 190 -13.46 23.05 -16.09
C ASN A 190 -12.75 21.74 -15.71
N THR A 191 -12.31 21.60 -14.47
CA THR A 191 -11.79 20.35 -13.90
C THR A 191 -12.72 19.82 -12.82
N SER A 192 -12.81 18.50 -12.66
CA SER A 192 -13.49 17.91 -11.50
C SER A 192 -12.65 18.07 -10.23
N THR A 193 -13.33 18.04 -9.08
CA THR A 193 -12.67 18.00 -7.78
C THR A 193 -11.78 16.76 -7.67
N PHE A 194 -10.71 16.90 -6.89
CA PHE A 194 -9.64 15.94 -6.63
C PHE A 194 -10.05 14.47 -6.74
N SER A 195 -9.29 13.64 -7.46
CA SER A 195 -9.60 12.21 -7.55
C SER A 195 -9.43 11.55 -6.17
N GLN A 196 -10.53 11.37 -5.44
CA GLN A 196 -10.54 10.64 -4.18
C GLN A 196 -10.46 9.16 -4.50
N ARG A 197 -9.35 8.50 -4.15
CA ARG A 197 -9.34 7.04 -4.09
C ARG A 197 -9.75 6.59 -2.70
N PRO A 198 -10.56 5.53 -2.57
CA PRO A 198 -10.86 4.94 -1.27
C PRO A 198 -9.55 4.65 -0.52
N SER A 199 -9.51 4.94 0.78
CA SER A 199 -8.35 4.76 1.67
C SER A 199 -7.72 3.37 1.64
N ASP A 200 -8.43 2.39 1.10
CA ASP A 200 -8.11 0.98 1.19
C ASP A 200 -7.23 0.49 0.02
N GLN A 201 -6.96 1.35 -0.97
CA GLN A 201 -6.12 1.02 -2.14
C GLN A 201 -4.70 1.58 -2.02
N VAL A 202 -3.99 1.23 -0.94
CA VAL A 202 -2.62 1.67 -0.68
C VAL A 202 -1.60 0.98 -1.60
N GLY A 203 -0.79 1.77 -2.30
CA GLY A 203 0.34 1.30 -3.13
C GLY A 203 -0.01 0.92 -4.57
N ARG A 204 -0.96 1.64 -5.22
CA ARG A 204 -1.30 1.47 -6.64
C ARG A 204 -0.89 2.70 -7.47
N TYR A 205 -0.53 2.46 -8.72
CA TYR A 205 -0.34 3.52 -9.70
C TYR A 205 -1.66 4.26 -9.98
N VAL A 206 -1.59 5.59 -10.05
CA VAL A 206 -2.72 6.50 -10.25
C VAL A 206 -2.99 6.73 -11.75
N VAL A 207 -1.94 6.61 -12.57
CA VAL A 207 -1.96 6.64 -14.04
C VAL A 207 -1.24 5.36 -14.52
N ASP A 208 -1.86 4.60 -15.42
CA ASP A 208 -1.52 3.20 -15.78
C ASP A 208 -0.05 2.97 -16.20
N ASP A 209 0.43 1.74 -15.91
CA ASP A 209 1.70 1.13 -16.37
C ASP A 209 1.79 0.96 -17.91
N ASN A 210 0.76 1.34 -18.67
CA ASN A 210 0.62 1.09 -20.11
C ASN A 210 1.16 2.24 -20.99
N GLY A 211 2.32 2.82 -20.64
CA GLY A 211 3.07 3.70 -21.55
C GLY A 211 3.42 5.11 -21.05
N SER A 212 3.07 5.49 -19.82
CA SER A 212 3.62 6.72 -19.22
C SER A 212 5.10 6.52 -18.89
N LEU A 213 5.95 7.47 -19.29
CA LEU A 213 7.40 7.47 -18.99
C LEU A 213 7.69 7.51 -17.48
N VAL A 214 6.76 8.03 -16.67
CA VAL A 214 6.93 8.18 -15.22
C VAL A 214 5.64 7.76 -14.52
N PRO A 215 5.65 6.63 -13.79
CA PRO A 215 4.46 6.15 -13.11
C PRO A 215 4.17 7.01 -11.86
N VAL A 216 2.94 7.51 -11.75
CA VAL A 216 2.48 8.26 -10.57
C VAL A 216 1.96 7.25 -9.56
N SER A 217 2.57 7.17 -8.38
CA SER A 217 2.18 6.23 -7.33
C SER A 217 1.49 6.96 -6.19
N ASN A 218 0.62 6.28 -5.45
CA ASN A 218 0.18 6.75 -4.13
C ASN A 218 1.02 6.17 -2.98
N SER A 219 2.15 5.55 -3.32
CA SER A 219 3.13 5.04 -2.37
C SER A 219 3.91 6.18 -1.72
N SER A 220 3.57 6.51 -0.48
CA SER A 220 4.22 7.56 0.32
C SER A 220 5.43 7.06 1.10
N VAL A 221 5.70 5.74 1.10
CA VAL A 221 6.78 5.09 1.86
C VAL A 221 7.72 4.32 0.92
N PHE A 222 9.01 4.61 1.01
CA PHE A 222 10.06 4.02 0.16
C PHE A 222 11.41 3.98 0.87
N GLU A 223 12.33 3.14 0.38
CA GLU A 223 13.70 3.04 0.91
C GLU A 223 14.66 3.99 0.18
N ILE A 224 15.58 4.58 0.94
CA ILE A 224 16.68 5.39 0.45
C ILE A 224 18.00 4.75 0.87
N GLN A 225 19.00 4.80 -0.03
CA GLN A 225 20.37 4.42 0.25
C GLN A 225 21.31 5.61 -0.01
N THR A 226 22.13 5.95 0.98
CA THR A 226 23.17 6.97 0.86
C THR A 226 24.38 6.46 0.08
N LYS A 227 25.26 7.37 -0.35
CA LYS A 227 26.52 7.02 -1.02
C LYS A 227 27.40 6.06 -0.21
N GLY A 228 27.39 6.16 1.12
CA GLY A 228 28.13 5.26 2.03
C GLY A 228 27.46 3.91 2.28
N GLY A 229 26.30 3.65 1.68
CA GLY A 229 25.56 2.39 1.78
C GLY A 229 24.62 2.28 2.97
N ALA A 230 24.53 3.32 3.82
CA ALA A 230 23.51 3.38 4.86
C ALA A 230 22.11 3.54 4.24
N LYS A 231 21.13 2.81 4.76
CA LYS A 231 19.75 2.77 4.30
C LYS A 231 18.80 3.31 5.36
N TYR A 232 17.70 3.90 4.92
CA TYR A 232 16.59 4.33 5.79
C TYR A 232 15.26 4.32 5.04
N ILE A 233 14.16 4.28 5.79
CA ILE A 233 12.81 4.43 5.24
C ILE A 233 12.44 5.92 5.19
N GLN A 234 12.01 6.40 4.03
CA GLN A 234 11.43 7.73 3.85
C GLN A 234 9.91 7.61 3.76
N ALA A 235 9.21 8.41 4.57
CA ALA A 235 7.79 8.69 4.40
C ALA A 235 7.55 10.14 4.01
N LEU A 236 6.63 10.38 3.07
CA LEU A 236 6.18 11.69 2.64
C LEU A 236 4.65 11.75 2.65
N ASP A 237 4.08 12.42 3.64
CA ASP A 237 2.65 12.73 3.66
C ASP A 237 2.41 14.14 3.12
N VAL A 238 1.38 14.29 2.28
CA VAL A 238 0.94 15.58 1.76
C VAL A 238 -0.37 15.97 2.47
N CYS A 239 -0.30 17.01 3.30
CA CYS A 239 -1.47 17.58 3.97
C CYS A 239 -2.26 16.52 4.77
N LEU A 240 -3.56 16.37 4.51
CA LEU A 240 -4.44 15.46 5.24
C LEU A 240 -4.08 13.98 5.13
N ASP A 241 -3.17 13.58 4.24
CA ASP A 241 -2.62 12.21 4.24
C ASP A 241 -1.99 11.87 5.61
N HIS A 242 -1.38 12.86 6.28
CA HIS A 242 -0.83 12.70 7.63
C HIS A 242 -1.93 12.40 8.65
N ALA A 243 -2.96 13.25 8.74
CA ALA A 243 -4.08 13.05 9.68
C ALA A 243 -4.80 11.71 9.44
N ASN A 244 -4.86 11.25 8.19
CA ASN A 244 -5.47 9.97 7.81
C ASN A 244 -4.53 8.76 7.99
N ARG A 245 -3.32 8.99 8.50
CA ARG A 245 -2.30 7.96 8.78
C ARG A 245 -1.87 7.23 7.52
N HIS A 246 -1.82 7.89 6.36
CA HIS A 246 -1.56 7.25 5.07
C HIS A 246 -0.22 6.52 5.05
N SER A 247 0.90 7.22 5.24
CA SER A 247 2.24 6.61 5.32
C SER A 247 2.33 5.53 6.40
N LYS A 248 1.70 5.75 7.57
CA LYS A 248 1.71 4.78 8.66
C LYS A 248 0.98 3.48 8.32
N LYS A 249 -0.25 3.58 7.77
CA LYS A 249 -1.02 2.42 7.29
C LYS A 249 -0.28 1.72 6.17
N GLN A 250 0.34 2.47 5.27
CA GLN A 250 1.16 1.92 4.21
C GLN A 250 2.35 1.13 4.73
N LEU A 251 3.17 1.72 5.58
CA LEU A 251 4.31 1.06 6.19
C LEU A 251 3.86 -0.17 6.97
N GLN A 252 2.81 -0.05 7.80
CA GLN A 252 2.24 -1.20 8.50
C GLN A 252 1.83 -2.29 7.53
N SER A 253 1.16 -1.95 6.41
CA SER A 253 0.80 -2.93 5.40
C SER A 253 2.01 -3.55 4.71
N GLN A 254 3.09 -2.80 4.45
CA GLN A 254 4.33 -3.34 3.87
C GLN A 254 5.03 -4.31 4.86
N LEU A 255 4.98 -3.98 6.15
CA LEU A 255 5.58 -4.75 7.23
C LEU A 255 4.76 -5.99 7.61
N THR A 256 3.42 -5.93 7.52
CA THR A 256 2.51 -7.05 7.84
C THR A 256 2.14 -7.89 6.62
N ARG A 257 2.38 -7.40 5.40
CA ARG A 257 2.32 -8.24 4.21
C ARG A 257 3.40 -9.31 4.35
N ASP A 258 3.01 -10.56 4.13
CA ASP A 258 3.93 -11.71 4.09
C ASP A 258 5.09 -11.58 3.08
N ARG A 259 5.17 -10.49 2.30
CA ARG A 259 6.22 -10.19 1.32
C ARG A 259 7.26 -9.21 1.87
N VAL A 260 7.63 -9.31 3.14
CA VAL A 260 8.89 -8.68 3.53
C VAL A 260 9.99 -9.46 2.82
N ASP A 261 10.61 -8.83 1.84
CA ASP A 261 11.72 -9.40 1.10
C ASP A 261 12.82 -9.81 2.08
N VAL A 262 13.03 -11.12 2.22
CA VAL A 262 13.97 -11.71 3.18
C VAL A 262 15.41 -11.63 2.68
N THR A 263 15.63 -11.12 1.46
CA THR A 263 16.98 -10.99 0.89
C THR A 263 17.74 -9.80 1.50
N TYR A 264 17.04 -8.81 2.06
CA TYR A 264 17.61 -7.63 2.70
C TYR A 264 17.02 -7.39 4.09
N PHE A 265 17.77 -6.69 4.95
CA PHE A 265 17.23 -6.24 6.22
C PHE A 265 16.37 -4.99 6.02
N ILE A 266 15.31 -4.88 6.82
CA ILE A 266 14.52 -3.65 6.90
C ILE A 266 15.39 -2.58 7.58
N PRO A 267 15.53 -1.38 7.00
CA PRO A 267 16.25 -0.30 7.66
C PRO A 267 15.67 0.04 9.04
N GLU A 268 16.53 0.31 10.02
CA GLU A 268 16.16 0.63 11.41
C GLU A 268 15.96 2.14 11.64
N GLN A 269 16.34 2.95 10.66
CA GLN A 269 16.22 4.41 10.66
C GLN A 269 15.06 4.83 9.76
N VAL A 270 14.39 5.92 10.14
CA VAL A 270 13.24 6.46 9.40
C VAL A 270 13.22 7.98 9.41
N ASP A 271 12.85 8.54 8.27
CA ASP A 271 12.55 9.95 8.11
C ASP A 271 11.08 10.13 7.71
N HIS A 272 10.39 11.05 8.37
CA HIS A 272 8.99 11.37 8.08
C HIS A 272 8.90 12.86 7.74
N ILE A 273 8.41 13.16 6.54
CA ILE A 273 8.19 14.52 6.07
C ILE A 273 6.69 14.72 5.88
N VAL A 274 6.20 15.87 6.32
CA VAL A 274 4.84 16.33 6.05
C VAL A 274 4.93 17.66 5.33
N THR A 275 4.46 17.73 4.09
CA THR A 275 4.33 19.00 3.35
C THR A 275 2.87 19.45 3.39
N SER A 276 2.62 20.71 3.78
CA SER A 276 1.24 21.19 3.92
C SER A 276 1.11 22.71 3.82
N ASN A 277 -0.14 23.19 3.84
CA ASN A 277 -0.46 24.62 3.99
C ASN A 277 -1.39 24.96 5.15
N SER A 278 -1.93 23.96 5.86
CA SER A 278 -3.02 24.20 6.82
C SER A 278 -3.19 23.16 7.90
N ILE A 279 -2.35 22.13 7.98
CA ILE A 279 -2.56 21.06 8.96
C ILE A 279 -1.56 21.18 10.10
N ARG A 280 -1.95 20.64 11.25
CA ARG A 280 -1.04 20.40 12.36
C ARG A 280 -0.57 18.96 12.34
N ILE A 281 0.58 18.71 12.92
CA ILE A 281 1.08 17.35 13.10
C ILE A 281 0.24 16.62 14.15
N GLU A 282 -0.33 15.49 13.76
CA GLU A 282 -0.97 14.54 14.67
C GLU A 282 -0.01 13.46 15.14
N ASN A 283 0.22 13.37 16.46
CA ASN A 283 1.10 12.37 17.06
C ASN A 283 0.68 10.92 16.76
N SER A 284 -0.63 10.68 16.61
CA SER A 284 -1.16 9.35 16.32
C SER A 284 -0.75 8.81 14.94
N SER A 285 -0.34 9.70 14.04
CA SER A 285 0.05 9.41 12.66
C SER A 285 1.55 9.26 12.45
N LEU A 286 2.37 9.63 13.45
CA LEU A 286 3.82 9.55 13.37
C LEU A 286 4.31 8.10 13.21
N ILE A 287 5.31 7.94 12.36
CA ILE A 287 6.11 6.72 12.22
C ILE A 287 7.53 6.87 12.80
N SER A 288 8.01 8.11 12.90
CA SER A 288 9.31 8.49 13.48
C SER A 288 9.09 9.35 14.72
N GLN A 289 10.07 9.41 15.61
CA GLN A 289 10.04 10.30 16.78
C GLN A 289 10.12 11.79 16.39
N PHE A 290 10.62 12.08 15.20
CA PHE A 290 10.72 13.43 14.64
C PHE A 290 10.06 13.47 13.27
N VAL A 291 9.39 14.58 12.97
CA VAL A 291 8.80 14.85 11.67
C VAL A 291 9.26 16.20 11.17
N LEU A 292 9.73 16.26 9.92
CA LEU A 292 9.96 17.52 9.25
C LEU A 292 8.61 18.04 8.74
N HIS A 293 8.07 19.06 9.40
CA HIS A 293 6.84 19.72 8.98
C HIS A 293 7.18 20.94 8.13
N VAL A 294 6.89 20.86 6.83
CA VAL A 294 7.11 21.92 5.85
C VAL A 294 5.77 22.60 5.56
N ASP A 295 5.49 23.65 6.35
CA ASP A 295 4.28 24.44 6.25
C ASP A 295 4.62 25.94 6.34
N PRO A 296 4.06 26.80 5.47
CA PRO A 296 4.39 28.21 5.46
C PRO A 296 3.86 28.97 6.68
N ARG A 297 2.88 28.43 7.43
CA ARG A 297 2.25 29.10 8.59
C ARG A 297 2.86 28.69 9.92
N VAL A 298 3.57 27.57 9.95
CA VAL A 298 4.17 27.02 11.16
C VAL A 298 5.66 26.96 10.89
N GLU A 299 6.43 27.84 11.53
CA GLU A 299 7.88 27.70 11.46
C GLU A 299 8.26 26.33 12.03
N THR A 300 9.06 25.59 11.26
CA THR A 300 9.55 24.29 11.67
C THR A 300 10.32 24.47 12.98
N ILE A 301 9.96 23.69 14.00
CA ILE A 301 10.59 23.74 15.33
C ILE A 301 11.94 23.02 15.24
N MET A 302 12.89 23.63 14.55
CA MET A 302 14.26 23.14 14.40
C MET A 302 15.23 24.31 14.58
N PRO A 303 16.32 24.13 15.34
CA PRO A 303 17.38 25.11 15.44
C PRO A 303 17.91 25.51 14.06
N ALA A 304 18.08 26.81 13.86
CA ALA A 304 18.68 27.36 12.67
C ALA A 304 20.21 27.22 12.72
N ALA A 305 20.84 26.92 11.58
CA ALA A 305 22.29 26.84 11.50
C ALA A 305 22.92 28.24 11.58
N ILE A 306 23.86 28.44 12.52
CA ILE A 306 24.47 29.75 12.77
C ILE A 306 25.46 30.16 11.65
N ASP A 307 26.19 29.20 11.06
CA ASP A 307 27.12 29.45 9.94
C ASP A 307 26.62 28.83 8.62
N CYS A 308 25.67 29.50 8.01
CA CYS A 308 25.06 29.08 6.75
C CYS A 308 25.39 29.99 5.56
N ASN A 309 26.12 31.10 5.71
CA ASN A 309 26.36 32.00 4.58
C ASN A 309 27.16 31.32 3.47
N LEU A 310 26.69 31.40 2.23
CA LEU A 310 27.45 30.94 1.07
C LEU A 310 28.47 32.02 0.67
N ASP A 311 29.64 31.59 0.20
CA ASP A 311 30.60 32.52 -0.38
C ASP A 311 30.11 33.07 -1.73
N LYS A 312 30.76 34.15 -2.20
CA LYS A 312 30.36 34.82 -3.44
C LYS A 312 30.50 33.93 -4.69
N ASN A 313 31.44 32.98 -4.69
CA ASN A 313 31.66 32.12 -5.85
C ASN A 313 30.49 31.13 -5.99
N LEU A 314 30.09 30.50 -4.88
CA LEU A 314 28.92 29.61 -4.85
C LEU A 314 27.62 30.37 -5.15
N LEU A 315 27.48 31.62 -4.68
CA LEU A 315 26.34 32.45 -5.05
C LEU A 315 26.26 32.70 -6.57
N SER A 316 27.40 32.93 -7.22
CA SER A 316 27.46 33.15 -8.67
C SER A 316 27.15 31.91 -9.51
N GLU A 317 27.33 30.70 -8.97
CA GLU A 317 26.95 29.45 -9.65
C GLU A 317 25.43 29.32 -9.84
N MET A 318 24.63 30.07 -9.07
CA MET A 318 23.16 30.00 -9.08
C MET A 318 22.50 31.08 -9.95
N GLU A 319 23.29 31.93 -10.62
CA GLU A 319 22.75 33.00 -11.47
C GLU A 319 22.20 32.44 -12.78
N LEU A 320 20.91 32.70 -13.04
CA LEU A 320 20.27 32.34 -14.31
C LEU A 320 20.24 33.55 -15.24
N SER A 321 21.00 33.50 -16.34
CA SER A 321 21.15 34.61 -17.30
C SER A 321 19.83 35.12 -17.90
N ASN A 322 18.81 34.25 -17.95
CA ASN A 322 17.49 34.58 -18.51
C ASN A 322 16.60 35.39 -17.55
N TYR A 323 16.97 35.48 -16.26
CA TYR A 323 16.14 36.09 -15.21
C TYR A 323 16.86 37.26 -14.54
N LYS A 324 17.06 38.36 -15.29
CA LYS A 324 17.85 39.53 -14.86
C LYS A 324 17.39 40.21 -13.56
N ASN A 325 16.12 40.05 -13.18
CA ASN A 325 15.60 40.65 -11.94
C ASN A 325 15.76 39.71 -10.73
N MET A 326 16.13 38.45 -10.95
CA MET A 326 16.34 37.47 -9.89
C MET A 326 17.57 37.87 -9.07
N LYS A 327 17.43 37.86 -7.75
CA LYS A 327 18.55 38.10 -6.83
C LYS A 327 18.55 37.05 -5.74
N ILE A 328 19.71 36.43 -5.51
CA ILE A 328 19.96 35.51 -4.40
C ILE A 328 20.94 36.19 -3.45
N MET A 329 20.56 36.33 -2.18
CA MET A 329 21.37 37.05 -1.19
C MET A 329 21.45 36.22 0.08
N ASN A 330 22.62 36.22 0.74
CA ASN A 330 22.71 35.72 2.10
C ASN A 330 21.80 36.52 3.03
N GLN A 331 21.18 35.83 3.97
CA GLN A 331 20.43 36.43 5.06
C GLN A 331 20.68 35.63 6.34
N GLN A 332 20.20 36.14 7.47
CA GLN A 332 20.28 35.43 8.73
C GLN A 332 19.63 34.04 8.58
N TYR A 333 20.40 32.99 8.84
CA TYR A 333 19.99 31.59 8.76
C TYR A 333 19.68 31.04 7.36
N GLY A 334 20.12 31.70 6.28
CA GLY A 334 20.12 31.08 4.96
C GLY A 334 20.17 32.07 3.80
N LEU A 335 19.27 31.93 2.84
CA LEU A 335 19.22 32.75 1.62
C LEU A 335 17.86 33.43 1.44
N LYS A 336 17.88 34.63 0.87
CA LYS A 336 16.70 35.32 0.35
C LYS A 336 16.74 35.30 -1.17
N VAL A 337 15.63 34.93 -1.80
CA VAL A 337 15.46 34.92 -3.26
C VAL A 337 14.35 35.88 -3.66
N ILE A 338 14.72 36.88 -4.46
CA ILE A 338 13.83 37.93 -4.96
C ILE A 338 13.59 37.69 -6.44
N ALA A 339 12.33 37.86 -6.89
CA ALA A 339 11.88 37.67 -8.26
C ALA A 339 12.39 36.35 -8.88
N PRO A 340 12.08 35.19 -8.28
CA PRO A 340 12.47 33.90 -8.83
C PRO A 340 11.78 33.63 -10.19
N PRO A 341 12.25 32.64 -10.96
CA PRO A 341 11.64 32.29 -12.25
C PRO A 341 10.16 31.94 -12.12
N PHE A 342 9.76 31.25 -11.04
CA PHE A 342 8.39 30.80 -10.80
C PHE A 342 7.95 31.14 -9.37
N GLY A 343 6.66 31.46 -9.18
CA GLY A 343 6.08 31.77 -7.88
C GLY A 343 6.47 33.15 -7.33
N SER A 344 6.43 33.29 -6.01
CA SER A 344 6.70 34.54 -5.29
C SER A 344 8.10 34.55 -4.65
N ASN A 345 8.54 35.71 -4.16
CA ASN A 345 9.75 35.80 -3.35
C ASN A 345 9.72 34.82 -2.17
N TYR A 346 10.87 34.26 -1.84
CA TYR A 346 10.99 33.32 -0.74
C TYR A 346 12.32 33.44 -0.02
N SER A 347 12.35 32.79 1.15
CA SER A 347 13.53 32.54 1.94
C SER A 347 13.82 31.05 1.95
N VAL A 348 15.09 30.69 1.92
CA VAL A 348 15.56 29.35 2.25
C VAL A 348 16.18 29.44 3.64
N LYS A 349 15.59 28.77 4.62
CA LYS A 349 16.18 28.63 5.96
C LYS A 349 16.96 27.32 6.02
N VAL A 350 18.16 27.39 6.60
CA VAL A 350 19.07 26.26 6.76
C VAL A 350 19.03 25.83 8.21
N HIS A 351 18.61 24.60 8.45
CA HIS A 351 18.53 24.04 9.80
C HIS A 351 19.83 23.34 10.19
N GLU A 352 20.02 23.16 11.50
CA GLU A 352 21.10 22.32 12.01
C GLU A 352 21.00 20.88 11.47
N GLU A 353 22.16 20.26 11.30
CA GLU A 353 22.24 18.86 10.92
C GLU A 353 21.64 17.99 12.03
N ARG A 354 20.74 17.07 11.66
CA ARG A 354 20.15 16.11 12.59
C ARG A 354 20.49 14.69 12.18
N GLN A 355 20.70 13.83 13.15
CA GLN A 355 20.74 12.40 12.92
C GLN A 355 19.31 11.87 12.69
N LEU A 356 19.13 10.93 11.77
CA LEU A 356 17.85 10.26 11.61
C LEU A 356 17.49 9.47 12.87
N ASN A 357 16.21 9.53 13.22
CA ASN A 357 15.68 8.85 14.38
C ASN A 357 15.28 7.41 14.03
N LYS A 358 15.09 6.64 15.10
CA LYS A 358 14.43 5.34 15.02
C LYS A 358 12.92 5.53 14.86
N PHE A 359 12.27 4.46 14.47
CA PHE A 359 10.82 4.37 14.47
C PHE A 359 10.23 4.63 15.86
N VAL A 360 8.97 5.06 15.90
CA VAL A 360 8.20 5.09 17.15
C VAL A 360 8.22 3.70 17.82
N PRO A 361 8.20 3.60 19.16
CA PRO A 361 8.54 2.35 19.87
C PRO A 361 7.81 1.08 19.41
N PHE A 362 6.52 1.19 19.10
CA PHE A 362 5.72 0.07 18.58
C PHE A 362 6.23 -0.45 17.23
N LEU A 363 6.58 0.44 16.29
CA LEU A 363 7.12 0.06 14.99
C LEU A 363 8.58 -0.41 15.10
N ALA A 364 9.39 0.21 15.96
CA ALA A 364 10.76 -0.23 16.21
C ALA A 364 10.81 -1.70 16.70
N SER A 365 9.97 -2.04 17.68
CA SER A 365 9.88 -3.41 18.21
C SER A 365 9.45 -4.42 17.13
N TYR A 366 8.58 -4.00 16.20
CA TYR A 366 8.17 -4.82 15.07
C TYR A 366 9.34 -5.08 14.11
N ILE A 367 10.06 -4.02 13.74
CA ILE A 367 11.21 -4.09 12.82
C ILE A 367 12.34 -4.93 13.40
N ASP A 368 12.62 -4.81 14.70
CA ASP A 368 13.62 -5.63 15.37
C ASP A 368 13.27 -7.12 15.28
N ARG A 369 12.00 -7.47 15.51
CA ARG A 369 11.51 -8.84 15.39
C ARG A 369 11.60 -9.36 13.95
N GLU A 370 11.18 -8.57 12.96
CA GLU A 370 11.26 -8.99 11.56
C GLU A 370 12.71 -9.12 11.08
N ASN A 371 13.59 -8.19 11.45
CA ASN A 371 15.01 -8.29 11.12
C ASN A 371 15.68 -9.50 11.79
N TYR A 372 15.25 -9.90 12.99
CA TYR A 372 15.68 -11.14 13.61
C TYR A 372 15.20 -12.37 12.82
N ARG A 373 13.94 -12.38 12.37
CA ARG A 373 13.39 -13.43 11.52
C ARG A 373 14.18 -13.54 10.22
N ILE A 374 14.35 -12.44 9.49
CA ILE A 374 15.13 -12.36 8.24
C ILE A 374 16.56 -12.89 8.45
N MET A 375 17.21 -12.53 9.56
CA MET A 375 18.54 -13.04 9.90
C MET A 375 18.57 -14.57 9.97
N GLU A 376 17.64 -15.18 10.72
CA GLU A 376 17.60 -16.64 10.87
C GLU A 376 17.27 -17.34 9.55
N GLU A 377 16.33 -16.80 8.76
CA GLU A 377 15.96 -17.37 7.47
C GLU A 377 17.13 -17.35 6.47
N ARG A 378 17.85 -16.22 6.40
CA ARG A 378 19.06 -16.10 5.57
C ARG A 378 20.17 -17.04 6.04
N LEU A 379 20.39 -17.16 7.35
CA LEU A 379 21.39 -18.08 7.90
C LEU A 379 21.10 -19.53 7.52
N ASP A 380 19.87 -19.98 7.76
CA ASP A 380 19.48 -21.35 7.46
C ASP A 380 19.55 -21.62 5.95
N THR A 381 19.15 -20.65 5.11
CA THR A 381 19.24 -20.76 3.64
C THR A 381 20.69 -20.91 3.18
N ILE A 382 21.61 -20.06 3.67
CA ILE A 382 23.04 -20.15 3.32
C ILE A 382 23.63 -21.47 3.84
N MET A 383 23.30 -21.89 5.06
CA MET A 383 23.75 -23.16 5.63
C MET A 383 23.32 -24.35 4.77
N MET A 384 22.06 -24.38 4.33
CA MET A 384 21.55 -25.43 3.45
C MET A 384 22.30 -25.45 2.11
N MET A 385 22.47 -24.30 1.46
CA MET A 385 23.16 -24.19 0.17
C MET A 385 24.66 -24.52 0.21
N HIS A 386 25.32 -24.43 1.37
CA HIS A 386 26.73 -24.81 1.51
C HIS A 386 26.95 -26.22 2.05
N SER A 387 25.87 -26.97 2.27
CA SER A 387 25.91 -28.34 2.78
C SER A 387 25.72 -29.37 1.67
N SER A 388 25.99 -30.64 1.98
CA SER A 388 25.57 -31.77 1.12
C SER A 388 24.06 -31.85 0.92
N ASP A 389 23.28 -31.11 1.71
CA ASP A 389 21.82 -31.18 1.71
C ASP A 389 21.22 -30.48 0.49
N GLU A 390 21.89 -29.50 -0.13
CA GLU A 390 21.44 -28.97 -1.44
C GLU A 390 21.44 -30.08 -2.51
N VAL A 391 22.52 -30.87 -2.56
CA VAL A 391 22.63 -32.01 -3.48
C VAL A 391 21.63 -33.11 -3.11
N ALA A 392 21.40 -33.36 -1.82
CA ALA A 392 20.39 -34.31 -1.36
C ALA A 392 18.97 -33.86 -1.76
N PHE A 393 18.67 -32.57 -1.64
CA PHE A 393 17.39 -31.98 -2.03
C PHE A 393 17.16 -32.12 -3.54
N ALA A 394 18.18 -31.84 -4.36
CA ALA A 394 18.10 -32.04 -5.81
C ALA A 394 17.90 -33.53 -6.18
N LYS A 395 18.63 -34.44 -5.52
CA LYS A 395 18.51 -35.89 -5.74
C LYS A 395 17.15 -36.45 -5.30
N ALA A 396 16.51 -35.84 -4.29
CA ALA A 396 15.21 -36.27 -3.81
C ALA A 396 14.12 -36.16 -4.88
N TYR A 397 14.18 -35.18 -5.80
CA TYR A 397 13.25 -35.13 -6.93
C TYR A 397 13.44 -36.29 -7.90
N ALA A 398 14.68 -36.62 -8.26
CA ALA A 398 14.97 -37.74 -9.15
C ALA A 398 14.48 -39.07 -8.57
N ALA A 399 14.57 -39.22 -7.24
CA ALA A 399 14.10 -40.40 -6.52
C ALA A 399 12.63 -40.32 -6.05
N LYS A 400 11.93 -39.19 -6.29
CA LYS A 400 10.61 -38.88 -5.71
C LYS A 400 10.52 -39.15 -4.19
N ASN A 401 11.59 -38.83 -3.47
CA ASN A 401 11.75 -39.15 -2.04
C ASN A 401 11.28 -38.00 -1.14
N SER A 402 9.97 -37.95 -0.87
CA SER A 402 9.35 -36.99 0.05
C SER A 402 9.94 -36.99 1.47
N LYS A 403 10.37 -38.17 1.96
CA LYS A 403 10.95 -38.30 3.31
C LYS A 403 12.28 -37.54 3.42
N ALA A 404 13.13 -37.62 2.39
CA ALA A 404 14.38 -36.87 2.37
C ALA A 404 14.15 -35.35 2.39
N ILE A 405 13.13 -34.86 1.68
CA ILE A 405 12.75 -33.44 1.73
C ILE A 405 12.30 -33.07 3.16
N ALA A 406 11.45 -33.88 3.78
CA ALA A 406 10.97 -33.64 5.14
C ALA A 406 12.09 -33.61 6.19
N GLU A 407 13.10 -34.49 6.06
CA GLU A 407 14.28 -34.50 6.93
C GLU A 407 15.12 -33.22 6.77
N ILE A 408 15.28 -32.71 5.55
CA ILE A 408 15.96 -31.43 5.28
C ILE A 408 15.17 -30.26 5.87
N TYR A 409 13.84 -30.28 5.75
CA TYR A 409 12.93 -29.30 6.36
C TYR A 409 13.01 -29.25 7.88
N ALA A 410 13.05 -30.42 8.53
CA ALA A 410 13.24 -30.51 9.97
C ALA A 410 14.61 -29.97 10.40
N LYS A 411 15.64 -30.13 9.55
CA LYS A 411 16.99 -29.63 9.82
C LYS A 411 17.10 -28.11 9.67
N TYR A 412 16.41 -27.51 8.70
CA TYR A 412 16.48 -26.07 8.41
C TYR A 412 15.08 -25.43 8.31
N PRO A 413 14.37 -25.28 9.43
CA PRO A 413 12.96 -24.92 9.44
C PRO A 413 12.66 -23.50 8.93
N ASN A 414 13.67 -22.62 8.86
CA ASN A 414 13.52 -21.22 8.44
C ASN A 414 14.03 -20.95 7.02
N VAL A 415 14.45 -21.96 6.24
CA VAL A 415 14.92 -21.72 4.87
C VAL A 415 13.80 -21.16 4.01
N ASP A 416 14.13 -20.19 3.15
CA ASP A 416 13.28 -19.84 2.02
C ASP A 416 13.39 -20.93 0.94
N TYR A 417 12.55 -21.95 1.08
CA TYR A 417 12.54 -23.08 0.17
C TYR A 417 12.06 -22.71 -1.25
N VAL A 418 11.40 -21.57 -1.44
CA VAL A 418 11.07 -21.08 -2.79
C VAL A 418 12.37 -20.76 -3.52
N THR A 419 13.27 -19.99 -2.90
CA THR A 419 14.57 -19.64 -3.47
C THR A 419 15.41 -20.88 -3.78
N VAL A 420 15.42 -21.86 -2.87
CA VAL A 420 16.13 -23.13 -3.09
C VAL A 420 15.56 -23.89 -4.30
N VAL A 421 14.23 -23.98 -4.40
CA VAL A 421 13.54 -24.68 -5.50
C VAL A 421 13.83 -24.01 -6.84
N GLU A 422 13.72 -22.68 -6.94
CA GLU A 422 14.03 -21.95 -8.18
C GLU A 422 15.50 -22.11 -8.60
N LYS A 423 16.44 -22.08 -7.64
CA LYS A 423 17.86 -22.33 -7.92
C LYS A 423 18.08 -23.73 -8.50
N ILE A 424 17.52 -24.76 -7.87
CA ILE A 424 17.67 -26.16 -8.33
C ILE A 424 17.04 -26.35 -9.71
N ILE A 425 15.83 -25.81 -9.93
CA ILE A 425 15.12 -25.92 -11.21
C ILE A 425 15.86 -25.21 -12.34
N SER A 426 16.55 -24.10 -12.06
CA SER A 426 17.34 -23.38 -13.06
C SER A 426 18.44 -24.25 -13.68
N GLY A 427 18.97 -25.22 -12.92
CA GLY A 427 19.96 -26.20 -13.37
C GLY A 427 19.40 -27.41 -14.12
N LEU A 428 18.07 -27.58 -14.18
CA LEU A 428 17.43 -28.68 -14.90
C LEU A 428 17.13 -28.35 -16.36
N ASP A 429 17.02 -29.40 -17.18
CA ASP A 429 16.59 -29.31 -18.57
C ASP A 429 15.19 -28.68 -18.69
N LYS A 430 14.98 -27.85 -19.71
CA LYS A 430 13.74 -27.08 -19.90
C LYS A 430 12.46 -27.94 -19.86
N GLN A 431 12.54 -29.17 -20.38
CA GLN A 431 11.42 -30.12 -20.39
C GLN A 431 11.08 -30.67 -18.98
N ALA A 432 12.09 -30.83 -18.11
CA ALA A 432 11.90 -31.33 -16.75
C ALA A 432 11.44 -30.23 -15.77
N ARG A 433 11.70 -28.95 -16.07
CA ARG A 433 11.44 -27.83 -15.15
C ARG A 433 9.99 -27.77 -14.66
N SER A 434 9.00 -27.94 -15.53
CA SER A 434 7.58 -27.82 -15.12
C SER A 434 7.19 -28.91 -14.12
N ALA A 435 7.53 -30.17 -14.41
CA ALA A 435 7.22 -31.29 -13.53
C ALA A 435 8.04 -31.27 -12.23
N ALA A 436 9.26 -30.75 -12.27
CA ALA A 436 10.08 -30.49 -11.08
C ALA A 436 9.46 -29.42 -10.21
N LYS A 437 9.04 -28.31 -10.81
CA LYS A 437 8.41 -27.19 -10.14
C LYS A 437 7.16 -27.61 -9.37
N GLU A 438 6.25 -28.28 -10.05
CA GLU A 438 5.03 -28.79 -9.44
C GLU A 438 5.32 -29.74 -8.27
N TRP A 439 6.20 -30.73 -8.46
CA TRP A 439 6.53 -31.69 -7.41
C TRP A 439 7.20 -31.03 -6.20
N PHE A 440 8.20 -30.18 -6.43
CA PHE A 440 8.89 -29.49 -5.34
C PHE A 440 7.93 -28.60 -4.55
N TYR A 441 7.10 -27.80 -5.22
CA TYR A 441 6.18 -26.91 -4.51
C TYR A 441 5.09 -27.64 -3.74
N GLN A 442 4.61 -28.78 -4.24
CA GLN A 442 3.75 -29.68 -3.47
C GLN A 442 4.44 -30.14 -2.19
N GLU A 443 5.69 -30.61 -2.27
CA GLU A 443 6.44 -31.05 -1.08
C GLU A 443 6.77 -29.90 -0.12
N VAL A 444 7.08 -28.70 -0.66
CA VAL A 444 7.26 -27.48 0.13
C VAL A 444 6.01 -27.18 0.96
N ILE A 445 4.84 -27.16 0.32
CA ILE A 445 3.57 -26.89 1.00
C ILE A 445 3.30 -27.96 2.05
N LYS A 446 3.41 -29.26 1.71
CA LYS A 446 3.20 -30.35 2.67
C LYS A 446 4.03 -30.18 3.94
N ASN A 447 5.30 -29.81 3.80
CA ASN A 447 6.18 -29.60 4.93
C ASN A 447 5.85 -28.33 5.72
N GLU A 448 5.45 -27.23 5.07
CA GLU A 448 4.94 -26.05 5.77
C GLU A 448 3.65 -26.35 6.55
N LEU A 449 2.71 -27.09 5.97
CA LEU A 449 1.46 -27.48 6.64
C LEU A 449 1.71 -28.37 7.87
N ASN A 450 2.76 -29.20 7.84
CA ASN A 450 3.17 -30.00 9.01
C ASN A 450 3.63 -29.14 10.19
N LYS A 451 4.07 -27.89 9.96
CA LYS A 451 4.43 -26.93 11.03
C LYS A 451 3.20 -26.31 11.71
N ARG A 452 1.98 -26.55 11.21
CA ARG A 452 0.72 -26.04 11.78
C ARG A 452 0.76 -24.52 11.96
N LEU A 453 0.54 -24.00 13.18
CA LEU A 453 0.54 -22.57 13.47
C LEU A 453 1.88 -21.87 13.19
N SER A 454 2.96 -22.63 13.01
CA SER A 454 4.29 -22.12 12.67
C SER A 454 4.61 -22.23 11.18
N ALA A 455 3.63 -22.55 10.33
CA ALA A 455 3.80 -22.56 8.88
C ALA A 455 4.20 -21.17 8.36
N ASN A 456 5.19 -21.14 7.46
CA ASN A 456 5.56 -19.92 6.76
C ASN A 456 4.52 -19.65 5.66
N ILE A 457 3.55 -18.79 5.98
CA ILE A 457 2.43 -18.46 5.08
C ILE A 457 2.89 -17.84 3.76
N HIS A 458 3.97 -17.06 3.79
CA HIS A 458 4.57 -16.53 2.56
C HIS A 458 5.00 -17.65 1.61
N THR A 459 5.68 -18.66 2.16
CA THR A 459 6.15 -19.82 1.41
C THR A 459 4.96 -20.61 0.84
N VAL A 460 3.90 -20.81 1.62
CA VAL A 460 2.67 -21.47 1.17
C VAL A 460 2.01 -20.70 0.02
N LEU A 461 1.81 -19.39 0.16
CA LEU A 461 1.21 -18.54 -0.88
C LEU A 461 2.05 -18.52 -2.16
N THR A 462 3.37 -18.42 -2.04
CA THR A 462 4.27 -18.38 -3.20
C THR A 462 4.30 -19.72 -3.91
N ALA A 463 4.34 -20.83 -3.17
CA ALA A 463 4.27 -22.18 -3.74
C ALA A 463 2.93 -22.43 -4.45
N LEU A 464 1.81 -21.96 -3.89
CA LEU A 464 0.48 -22.03 -4.51
C LEU A 464 0.42 -21.36 -5.88
N GLN A 465 1.16 -20.26 -6.08
CA GLN A 465 1.18 -19.54 -7.35
C GLN A 465 1.74 -20.36 -8.50
N TYR A 466 2.55 -21.37 -8.22
CA TYR A 466 3.17 -22.24 -9.22
C TYR A 466 2.35 -23.47 -9.58
N GLY A 467 1.18 -23.63 -8.98
CA GLY A 467 0.26 -24.74 -9.24
C GLY A 467 0.56 -25.95 -8.36
N ILE A 468 -0.50 -26.54 -7.82
CA ILE A 468 -0.48 -27.78 -7.04
C ILE A 468 -1.60 -28.68 -7.53
N ASP A 469 -1.50 -29.98 -7.25
CA ASP A 469 -2.66 -30.86 -7.34
C ASP A 469 -3.49 -30.70 -6.06
N PHE A 470 -4.64 -30.03 -6.19
CA PHE A 470 -5.57 -29.82 -5.07
C PHE A 470 -6.03 -31.14 -4.44
N TYR A 471 -6.24 -32.17 -5.27
CA TYR A 471 -6.79 -33.47 -4.86
C TYR A 471 -5.72 -34.46 -4.43
N GLN A 472 -4.45 -34.05 -4.39
CA GLN A 472 -3.37 -34.89 -3.89
C GLN A 472 -3.68 -35.31 -2.44
N PRO A 473 -3.66 -36.63 -2.11
CA PRO A 473 -3.93 -37.07 -0.74
C PRO A 473 -2.92 -36.52 0.27
N PHE A 474 -3.42 -36.02 1.41
CA PHE A 474 -2.62 -35.50 2.51
C PHE A 474 -3.27 -35.80 3.88
N GLY A 475 -2.95 -36.97 4.44
CA GLY A 475 -3.59 -37.44 5.66
C GLY A 475 -5.06 -37.80 5.42
N SER A 476 -5.97 -37.26 6.23
CA SER A 476 -7.43 -37.44 6.09
C SER A 476 -8.08 -36.47 5.09
N LEU A 477 -7.33 -35.47 4.62
CA LEU A 477 -7.77 -34.44 3.69
C LEU A 477 -6.98 -34.57 2.37
N HIS A 478 -7.45 -33.86 1.34
CA HIS A 478 -6.60 -33.56 0.20
C HIS A 478 -5.73 -32.34 0.50
N LEU A 479 -4.65 -32.14 -0.26
CA LEU A 479 -3.71 -31.05 -0.06
C LEU A 479 -4.41 -29.68 -0.07
N GLY A 480 -5.29 -29.44 -1.04
CA GLY A 480 -6.06 -28.20 -1.11
C GLY A 480 -6.98 -27.97 0.09
N GLU A 481 -7.59 -29.03 0.61
CA GLU A 481 -8.43 -28.99 1.80
C GLU A 481 -7.60 -28.70 3.07
N GLN A 482 -6.40 -29.29 3.17
CA GLN A 482 -5.48 -28.99 4.26
C GLN A 482 -4.98 -27.55 4.22
N ILE A 483 -4.75 -27.00 3.02
CA ILE A 483 -4.39 -25.58 2.84
C ILE A 483 -5.52 -24.67 3.32
N MET A 484 -6.78 -25.00 3.03
CA MET A 484 -7.93 -24.28 3.59
C MET A 484 -8.01 -24.40 5.12
N ALA A 485 -7.75 -25.57 5.68
CA ALA A 485 -7.67 -25.76 7.13
C ALA A 485 -6.58 -24.86 7.76
N GLN A 486 -5.42 -24.78 7.11
CA GLN A 486 -4.31 -23.92 7.52
C GLN A 486 -4.68 -22.43 7.43
N ALA A 487 -5.41 -22.02 6.40
CA ALA A 487 -5.93 -20.66 6.26
C ALA A 487 -6.77 -20.26 7.48
N TYR A 488 -7.65 -21.14 7.95
CA TYR A 488 -8.41 -20.91 9.18
C TYR A 488 -7.51 -20.85 10.42
N MET A 489 -6.59 -21.80 10.58
CA MET A 489 -5.69 -21.87 11.74
C MET A 489 -4.84 -20.61 11.91
N THR A 490 -4.41 -20.02 10.79
CA THR A 490 -3.60 -18.79 10.77
C THR A 490 -4.43 -17.52 10.58
N ARG A 491 -5.75 -17.65 10.40
CA ARG A 491 -6.67 -16.58 10.03
C ARG A 491 -6.20 -15.80 8.81
N GLU A 492 -5.65 -16.51 7.82
CA GLU A 492 -5.12 -15.95 6.60
C GLU A 492 -6.11 -16.08 5.42
N PRO A 493 -6.92 -15.05 5.12
CA PRO A 493 -7.90 -15.10 4.04
C PRO A 493 -7.27 -15.14 2.63
N ARG A 494 -6.02 -14.67 2.46
CA ARG A 494 -5.34 -14.66 1.14
C ARG A 494 -5.13 -16.06 0.58
N ILE A 495 -4.96 -17.06 1.44
CA ILE A 495 -4.84 -18.45 1.01
C ILE A 495 -6.12 -18.89 0.28
N ILE A 496 -7.30 -18.54 0.82
CA ILE A 496 -8.59 -18.86 0.19
C ILE A 496 -8.72 -18.12 -1.14
N ALA A 497 -8.33 -16.85 -1.19
CA ALA A 497 -8.36 -16.07 -2.42
C ALA A 497 -7.46 -16.64 -3.54
N GLU A 498 -6.24 -17.06 -3.20
CA GLU A 498 -5.30 -17.67 -4.17
C GLU A 498 -5.82 -19.03 -4.65
N LEU A 499 -6.40 -19.85 -3.76
CA LEU A 499 -7.05 -21.10 -4.17
C LEU A 499 -8.20 -20.85 -5.15
N TYR A 500 -9.03 -19.83 -4.91
CA TYR A 500 -10.10 -19.42 -5.83
C TYR A 500 -9.57 -18.99 -7.20
N ALA A 501 -8.48 -18.22 -7.21
CA ALA A 501 -7.88 -17.73 -8.44
C ALA A 501 -7.25 -18.85 -9.27
N LYS A 502 -6.59 -19.81 -8.61
CA LYS A 502 -5.86 -20.91 -9.26
C LYS A 502 -6.76 -22.07 -9.65
N PHE A 503 -7.83 -22.31 -8.89
CA PHE A 503 -8.71 -23.46 -9.07
C PHE A 503 -10.18 -23.04 -9.24
N PRO A 504 -10.51 -22.24 -10.29
CA PRO A 504 -11.85 -21.69 -10.47
C PRO A 504 -12.94 -22.77 -10.66
N ASN A 505 -12.55 -23.98 -11.06
CA ASN A 505 -13.47 -25.10 -11.27
C ASN A 505 -13.68 -25.97 -10.02
N ILE A 506 -12.94 -25.73 -8.93
CA ILE A 506 -13.06 -26.51 -7.70
C ILE A 506 -14.15 -25.92 -6.82
N HIS A 507 -15.08 -26.77 -6.40
CA HIS A 507 -16.18 -26.40 -5.52
C HIS A 507 -15.74 -26.36 -4.05
N LEU A 508 -14.99 -25.31 -3.66
CA LEU A 508 -14.38 -25.18 -2.32
C LEU A 508 -15.39 -25.28 -1.17
N ILE A 509 -16.62 -24.78 -1.36
CA ILE A 509 -17.70 -24.88 -0.37
C ILE A 509 -18.06 -26.33 -0.04
N GLY A 510 -17.87 -27.27 -0.98
CA GLY A 510 -18.08 -28.71 -0.75
C GLY A 510 -17.10 -29.32 0.25
N SER A 511 -15.92 -28.73 0.43
CA SER A 511 -14.90 -29.23 1.35
C SER A 511 -15.05 -28.72 2.79
N VAL A 512 -15.88 -27.69 3.03
CA VAL A 512 -15.96 -27.01 4.34
C VAL A 512 -16.35 -27.97 5.47
N ASN A 513 -17.34 -28.83 5.28
CA ASN A 513 -17.73 -29.81 6.32
C ASN A 513 -16.62 -30.83 6.60
N LYS A 514 -15.96 -31.32 5.54
CA LYS A 514 -14.87 -32.28 5.67
C LYS A 514 -13.69 -31.67 6.43
N ILE A 515 -13.36 -30.41 6.13
CA ILE A 515 -12.32 -29.65 6.84
C ILE A 515 -12.72 -29.46 8.32
N ALA A 516 -13.92 -28.96 8.59
CA ALA A 516 -14.40 -28.72 9.95
C ALA A 516 -14.37 -30.00 10.81
N ALA A 517 -14.68 -31.16 10.22
CA ALA A 517 -14.63 -32.45 10.92
C ALA A 517 -13.22 -32.84 11.42
N THR A 518 -12.15 -32.21 10.91
CA THR A 518 -10.77 -32.43 11.39
C THR A 518 -10.41 -31.62 12.63
N PHE A 519 -11.24 -30.64 13.00
CA PHE A 519 -11.07 -29.80 14.19
C PHE A 519 -11.87 -30.34 15.37
N TYR A 520 -11.52 -29.89 16.58
CA TYR A 520 -12.25 -30.25 17.80
C TYR A 520 -13.72 -29.82 17.71
N PRO A 521 -14.67 -30.62 18.24
CA PRO A 521 -16.11 -30.36 18.15
C PRO A 521 -16.52 -28.92 18.47
N GLN A 522 -15.96 -28.32 19.52
CA GLN A 522 -16.24 -26.96 19.96
C GLN A 522 -15.81 -25.85 18.97
N THR A 523 -14.92 -26.16 18.02
CA THR A 523 -14.41 -25.21 17.03
C THR A 523 -14.99 -25.42 15.63
N GLN A 524 -15.69 -26.53 15.38
CA GLN A 524 -16.14 -26.88 14.03
C GLN A 524 -17.08 -25.84 13.44
N GLU A 525 -17.98 -25.27 14.25
CA GLU A 525 -18.92 -24.24 13.78
C GLU A 525 -18.21 -22.94 13.40
N ASP A 526 -17.20 -22.54 14.19
CA ASP A 526 -16.39 -21.35 13.89
C ASP A 526 -15.53 -21.55 12.62
N VAL A 527 -15.00 -22.77 12.39
CA VAL A 527 -14.30 -23.13 11.15
C VAL A 527 -15.22 -22.97 9.95
N LYS A 528 -16.44 -23.55 10.02
CA LYS A 528 -17.43 -23.46 8.94
C LYS A 528 -17.80 -22.01 8.66
N LYS A 529 -18.15 -21.25 9.70
CA LYS A 529 -18.52 -19.84 9.58
C LYS A 529 -17.40 -19.02 8.94
N TRP A 530 -16.16 -19.14 9.42
CA TRP A 530 -15.04 -18.37 8.89
C TRP A 530 -14.71 -18.73 7.43
N LEU A 531 -14.64 -20.02 7.08
CA LEU A 531 -14.36 -20.44 5.70
C LEU A 531 -15.47 -20.01 4.73
N CYS A 532 -16.74 -20.18 5.11
CA CYS A 532 -17.88 -19.75 4.31
C CYS A 532 -17.88 -18.23 4.08
N GLN A 533 -17.50 -17.46 5.10
CA GLN A 533 -17.37 -16.01 4.99
C GLN A 533 -16.29 -15.61 3.97
N GLU A 534 -15.10 -16.23 4.02
CA GLU A 534 -14.03 -15.93 3.06
C GLU A 534 -14.36 -16.44 1.64
N ILE A 535 -15.08 -17.57 1.52
CA ILE A 535 -15.64 -18.05 0.26
C ILE A 535 -16.61 -17.01 -0.34
N ILE A 536 -17.56 -16.49 0.46
CA ILE A 536 -18.52 -15.49 0.00
C ILE A 536 -17.79 -14.23 -0.47
N LYS A 537 -16.82 -13.72 0.30
CA LYS A 537 -16.03 -12.54 -0.11
C LYS A 537 -15.39 -12.71 -1.49
N ASN A 538 -14.84 -13.91 -1.77
CA ASN A 538 -14.25 -14.21 -3.07
C ASN A 538 -15.30 -14.33 -4.19
N GLU A 539 -16.48 -14.88 -3.92
CA GLU A 539 -17.60 -14.87 -4.88
C GLU A 539 -18.08 -13.44 -5.18
N LEU A 540 -18.22 -12.59 -4.17
CA LEU A 540 -18.64 -11.19 -4.33
C LEU A 540 -17.65 -10.39 -5.18
N ASN A 541 -16.34 -10.68 -5.07
CA ASN A 541 -15.32 -10.05 -5.91
C ASN A 541 -15.48 -10.37 -7.41
N LYS A 542 -16.17 -11.46 -7.77
CA LYS A 542 -16.48 -11.82 -9.17
C LYS A 542 -17.65 -11.00 -9.76
N ARG A 543 -18.38 -10.24 -8.95
CA ARG A 543 -19.54 -9.42 -9.37
C ARG A 543 -20.57 -10.27 -10.12
N LEU A 544 -20.86 -9.95 -11.38
CA LEU A 544 -21.83 -10.71 -12.20
C LEU A 544 -21.43 -12.18 -12.42
N GLY A 545 -20.15 -12.53 -12.23
CA GLY A 545 -19.66 -13.91 -12.29
C GLY A 545 -19.76 -14.70 -10.98
N ALA A 546 -20.39 -14.15 -9.93
CA ALA A 546 -20.54 -14.82 -8.65
C ALA A 546 -21.45 -16.06 -8.77
N ASN A 547 -21.06 -17.17 -8.15
CA ASN A 547 -21.87 -18.37 -8.09
C ASN A 547 -22.92 -18.25 -6.95
N THR A 548 -24.17 -17.99 -7.32
CA THR A 548 -25.28 -17.79 -6.37
C THR A 548 -25.55 -19.02 -5.50
N ASN A 549 -25.43 -20.23 -6.05
CA ASN A 549 -25.59 -21.46 -5.28
C ASN A 549 -24.49 -21.60 -4.20
N THR A 550 -23.25 -21.21 -4.52
CA THR A 550 -22.15 -21.17 -3.53
C THR A 550 -22.45 -20.18 -2.41
N ILE A 551 -22.95 -18.98 -2.72
CA ILE A 551 -23.36 -17.98 -1.72
C ILE A 551 -24.48 -18.53 -0.83
N LEU A 552 -25.53 -19.11 -1.43
CA LEU A 552 -26.67 -19.70 -0.70
C LEU A 552 -26.21 -20.82 0.23
N THR A 553 -25.40 -21.76 -0.25
CA THR A 553 -24.86 -22.84 0.59
C THR A 553 -23.98 -22.29 1.71
N ALA A 554 -23.14 -21.29 1.45
CA ALA A 554 -22.29 -20.69 2.47
C ALA A 554 -23.09 -19.96 3.55
N LEU A 555 -24.18 -19.26 3.19
CA LEU A 555 -25.09 -18.59 4.14
C LEU A 555 -25.74 -19.56 5.13
N GLN A 556 -25.94 -20.83 4.76
CA GLN A 556 -26.52 -21.83 5.66
C GLN A 556 -25.67 -22.07 6.91
N TYR A 557 -24.35 -21.86 6.82
CA TYR A 557 -23.39 -21.98 7.93
C TYR A 557 -23.21 -20.69 8.73
N GLY A 558 -23.94 -19.63 8.38
CA GLY A 558 -23.87 -18.33 9.02
C GLY A 558 -22.67 -17.48 8.57
N ILE A 559 -22.83 -16.16 8.70
CA ILE A 559 -21.80 -15.15 8.44
C ILE A 559 -21.85 -14.09 9.54
N ASP A 560 -20.84 -13.23 9.63
CA ASP A 560 -20.99 -11.94 10.30
C ASP A 560 -21.53 -10.90 9.30
N PHE A 561 -22.81 -10.54 9.45
CA PHE A 561 -23.47 -9.58 8.57
C PHE A 561 -22.77 -8.21 8.58
N TYR A 562 -22.29 -7.77 9.75
CA TYR A 562 -21.72 -6.44 9.95
C TYR A 562 -20.21 -6.39 9.71
N GLN A 563 -19.60 -7.49 9.28
CA GLN A 563 -18.19 -7.48 8.94
C GLN A 563 -17.92 -6.45 7.83
N PRO A 564 -16.99 -5.50 8.01
CA PRO A 564 -16.64 -4.53 6.97
C PRO A 564 -16.17 -5.21 5.67
N PHE A 565 -16.67 -4.73 4.53
CA PHE A 565 -16.31 -5.18 3.18
C PHE A 565 -16.38 -4.01 2.19
N GLY A 566 -15.25 -3.30 2.03
CA GLY A 566 -15.21 -2.06 1.24
C GLY A 566 -16.07 -0.97 1.88
N SER A 567 -16.91 -0.31 1.08
CA SER A 567 -17.83 0.74 1.57
C SER A 567 -19.10 0.20 2.25
N LEU A 568 -19.33 -1.11 2.19
CA LEU A 568 -20.49 -1.80 2.75
C LEU A 568 -20.05 -2.79 3.82
N HIS A 569 -21.02 -3.30 4.59
CA HIS A 569 -20.82 -4.52 5.37
C HIS A 569 -21.04 -5.75 4.47
N LEU A 570 -20.54 -6.91 4.89
CA LEU A 570 -20.64 -8.14 4.11
C LEU A 570 -22.09 -8.50 3.77
N GLY A 571 -23.00 -8.39 4.73
CA GLY A 571 -24.42 -8.65 4.51
C GLY A 571 -25.06 -7.68 3.49
N GLU A 572 -24.70 -6.40 3.56
CA GLU A 572 -25.13 -5.38 2.61
C GLU A 572 -24.58 -5.66 1.20
N GLN A 573 -23.33 -6.11 1.09
CA GLN A 573 -22.73 -6.51 -0.18
C GLN A 573 -23.39 -7.76 -0.78
N ILE A 574 -23.79 -8.73 0.04
CA ILE A 574 -24.56 -9.90 -0.41
C ILE A 574 -25.94 -9.48 -0.93
N MET A 575 -26.60 -8.51 -0.29
CA MET A 575 -27.85 -7.94 -0.82
C MET A 575 -27.64 -7.23 -2.16
N ALA A 576 -26.56 -6.46 -2.30
CA ALA A 576 -26.19 -5.84 -3.56
C ALA A 576 -25.96 -6.89 -4.66
N GLN A 577 -25.30 -8.00 -4.31
CA GLN A 577 -25.07 -9.12 -5.22
C GLN A 577 -26.38 -9.82 -5.62
N ALA A 578 -27.32 -10.01 -4.69
CA ALA A 578 -28.63 -10.58 -4.97
C ALA A 578 -29.38 -9.79 -6.04
N TYR A 579 -29.33 -8.45 -5.96
CA TYR A 579 -29.87 -7.58 -7.00
C TYR A 579 -29.13 -7.75 -8.34
N MET A 580 -27.79 -7.73 -8.32
CA MET A 580 -26.97 -7.86 -9.53
C MET A 580 -27.23 -9.17 -10.29
N THR A 581 -27.47 -10.28 -9.58
CA THR A 581 -27.78 -11.59 -10.17
C THR A 581 -29.27 -11.87 -10.31
N ARG A 582 -30.14 -10.94 -9.86
CA ARG A 582 -31.59 -11.12 -9.75
C ARG A 582 -31.98 -12.42 -9.05
N GLU A 583 -31.29 -12.72 -7.95
CA GLU A 583 -31.47 -13.94 -7.18
C GLU A 583 -32.19 -13.66 -5.84
N PRO A 584 -33.53 -13.75 -5.78
CA PRO A 584 -34.29 -13.41 -4.59
C PRO A 584 -34.07 -14.38 -3.42
N ARG A 585 -33.63 -15.63 -3.69
CA ARG A 585 -33.36 -16.62 -2.64
C ARG A 585 -32.27 -16.15 -1.67
N ILE A 586 -31.32 -15.33 -2.14
CA ILE A 586 -30.27 -14.77 -1.28
C ILE A 586 -30.87 -13.84 -0.22
N ILE A 587 -31.84 -12.99 -0.60
CA ILE A 587 -32.53 -12.11 0.34
C ILE A 587 -33.35 -12.94 1.34
N ALA A 588 -34.05 -13.97 0.86
CA ALA A 588 -34.82 -14.86 1.73
C ALA A 588 -33.94 -15.57 2.78
N GLU A 589 -32.78 -16.09 2.37
CA GLU A 589 -31.84 -16.76 3.28
C GLU A 589 -31.26 -15.77 4.31
N LEU A 590 -30.91 -14.54 3.89
CA LEU A 590 -30.48 -13.50 4.82
C LEU A 590 -31.56 -13.16 5.86
N TYR A 591 -32.82 -13.07 5.43
CA TYR A 591 -33.95 -12.85 6.34
C TYR A 591 -34.13 -13.98 7.36
N ALA A 592 -34.02 -15.23 6.89
CA ALA A 592 -34.15 -16.41 7.73
C ALA A 592 -33.03 -16.48 8.78
N LYS A 593 -31.79 -16.15 8.39
CA LYS A 593 -30.62 -16.23 9.27
C LYS A 593 -30.47 -15.03 10.21
N PHE A 594 -30.97 -13.86 9.81
CA PHE A 594 -30.80 -12.62 10.54
C PHE A 594 -32.14 -11.90 10.80
N PRO A 595 -33.08 -12.53 11.53
CA PRO A 595 -34.43 -11.99 11.73
C PRO A 595 -34.46 -10.65 12.48
N ASN A 596 -33.38 -10.33 13.22
CA ASN A 596 -33.24 -9.09 14.01
C ASN A 596 -32.52 -7.97 13.26
N ILE A 597 -32.01 -8.21 12.05
CA ILE A 597 -31.31 -7.18 11.27
C ILE A 597 -32.32 -6.38 10.45
N HIS A 598 -32.28 -5.05 10.59
CA HIS A 598 -33.17 -4.15 9.86
C HIS A 598 -32.67 -3.93 8.42
N LEU A 599 -32.85 -4.94 7.56
CA LEU A 599 -32.33 -4.94 6.19
C LEU A 599 -32.80 -3.75 5.37
N ILE A 600 -34.03 -3.25 5.60
CA ILE A 600 -34.55 -2.05 4.94
C ILE A 600 -33.71 -0.80 5.22
N GLY A 601 -33.07 -0.72 6.40
CA GLY A 601 -32.16 0.39 6.74
C GLY A 601 -30.89 0.43 5.87
N SER A 602 -30.54 -0.69 5.23
CA SER A 602 -29.35 -0.80 4.38
C SER A 602 -29.60 -0.40 2.92
N VAL A 603 -30.87 -0.33 2.48
CA VAL A 603 -31.24 -0.18 1.06
C VAL A 603 -30.66 1.10 0.44
N ASN A 604 -30.75 2.25 1.11
CA ASN A 604 -30.18 3.50 0.60
C ASN A 604 -28.66 3.44 0.48
N LYS A 605 -28.00 2.84 1.48
CA LYS A 605 -26.54 2.69 1.50
C LYS A 605 -26.08 1.79 0.36
N ILE A 606 -26.79 0.69 0.11
CA ILE A 606 -26.54 -0.21 -1.01
C ILE A 606 -26.76 0.51 -2.34
N ALA A 607 -27.90 1.16 -2.53
CA ALA A 607 -28.23 1.87 -3.77
C ALA A 607 -27.19 2.95 -4.11
N ALA A 608 -26.63 3.65 -3.11
CA ALA A 608 -25.58 4.65 -3.30
C ALA A 608 -24.27 4.09 -3.89
N THR A 609 -24.06 2.77 -3.85
CA THR A 609 -22.89 2.12 -4.48
C THR A 609 -23.08 1.84 -5.98
N PHE A 610 -24.29 2.01 -6.50
CA PHE A 610 -24.63 1.86 -7.92
C PHE A 610 -24.65 3.21 -8.63
N TYR A 611 -24.57 3.19 -9.97
CA TYR A 611 -24.67 4.39 -10.79
C TYR A 611 -25.99 5.14 -10.53
N PRO A 612 -26.00 6.49 -10.59
CA PRO A 612 -27.19 7.30 -10.30
C PRO A 612 -28.47 6.81 -11.00
N GLN A 613 -28.38 6.44 -12.27
CA GLN A 613 -29.51 5.94 -13.07
C GLN A 613 -30.08 4.59 -12.63
N THR A 614 -29.31 3.80 -11.88
CA THR A 614 -29.73 2.47 -11.38
C THR A 614 -30.16 2.46 -9.92
N GLN A 615 -29.89 3.54 -9.16
CA GLN A 615 -30.13 3.56 -7.71
C GLN A 615 -31.61 3.32 -7.37
N GLU A 616 -32.52 3.92 -8.15
CA GLU A 616 -33.95 3.78 -7.92
C GLU A 616 -34.45 2.35 -8.20
N ASP A 617 -33.94 1.70 -9.25
CA ASP A 617 -34.27 0.31 -9.56
C ASP A 617 -33.75 -0.66 -8.47
N VAL A 618 -32.54 -0.42 -7.95
CA VAL A 618 -31.98 -1.16 -6.82
C VAL A 618 -32.89 -1.06 -5.60
N LYS A 619 -33.32 0.16 -5.25
CA LYS A 619 -34.21 0.40 -4.11
C LYS A 619 -35.53 -0.35 -4.27
N LYS A 620 -36.19 -0.18 -5.43
CA LYS A 620 -37.47 -0.84 -5.72
C LYS A 620 -37.38 -2.35 -5.63
N TRP A 621 -36.38 -2.96 -6.27
CA TRP A 621 -36.22 -4.41 -6.28
C TRP A 621 -35.94 -4.96 -4.87
N LEU A 622 -35.01 -4.34 -4.13
CA LEU A 622 -34.70 -4.78 -2.76
C LEU A 622 -35.90 -4.63 -1.82
N CYS A 623 -36.61 -3.49 -1.88
CA CYS A 623 -37.82 -3.27 -1.08
C CYS A 623 -38.91 -4.29 -1.41
N GLN A 624 -39.11 -4.64 -2.69
CA GLN A 624 -40.08 -5.65 -3.09
C GLN A 624 -39.73 -7.03 -2.52
N GLU A 625 -38.47 -7.45 -2.60
CA GLU A 625 -38.04 -8.74 -2.02
C GLU A 625 -38.09 -8.74 -0.49
N ILE A 626 -37.77 -7.62 0.17
CA ILE A 626 -37.95 -7.43 1.61
C ILE A 626 -39.42 -7.62 2.00
N ILE A 627 -40.35 -6.98 1.28
CA ILE A 627 -41.78 -7.08 1.56
C ILE A 627 -42.30 -8.51 1.37
N LYS A 628 -41.91 -9.18 0.27
CA LYS A 628 -42.26 -10.59 0.05
C LYS A 628 -41.86 -11.46 1.25
N ASN A 629 -40.64 -11.27 1.76
CA ASN A 629 -40.15 -12.03 2.90
C ASN A 629 -40.84 -11.67 4.23
N GLU A 630 -41.15 -10.39 4.47
CA GLU A 630 -41.95 -9.99 5.64
C GLU A 630 -43.37 -10.57 5.61
N LEU A 631 -44.03 -10.54 4.45
CA LEU A 631 -45.38 -11.10 4.28
C LEU A 631 -45.38 -12.62 4.49
N ASN A 632 -44.33 -13.32 4.07
CA ASN A 632 -44.18 -14.76 4.31
C ASN A 632 -44.08 -15.14 5.80
N LYS A 633 -43.81 -14.19 6.70
CA LYS A 633 -43.85 -14.42 8.16
C LYS A 633 -45.27 -14.47 8.74
N GLY A 634 -46.30 -14.15 7.94
CA GLY A 634 -47.68 -14.09 8.40
C GLY A 634 -47.87 -13.09 9.54
N LEU A 635 -48.38 -13.56 10.68
CA LEU A 635 -48.60 -12.71 11.87
C LEU A 635 -47.30 -12.14 12.48
N GLY A 636 -46.13 -12.71 12.12
CA GLY A 636 -44.82 -12.21 12.55
C GLY A 636 -44.23 -11.10 11.66
N ALA A 637 -44.97 -10.61 10.66
CA ALA A 637 -44.51 -9.57 9.75
C ALA A 637 -44.26 -8.24 10.49
N ASN A 638 -43.12 -7.60 10.22
CA ASN A 638 -42.83 -6.28 10.76
C ASN A 638 -43.49 -5.19 9.89
N THR A 639 -44.63 -4.70 10.36
CA THR A 639 -45.44 -3.68 9.65
C THR A 639 -44.65 -2.39 9.39
N ASN A 640 -43.79 -1.95 10.32
CA ASN A 640 -42.94 -0.77 10.13
C ASN A 640 -41.92 -0.96 8.99
N THR A 641 -41.36 -2.17 8.86
CA THR A 641 -40.46 -2.52 7.75
C THR A 641 -41.21 -2.47 6.41
N ILE A 642 -42.43 -3.02 6.35
CA ILE A 642 -43.28 -2.99 5.15
C ILE A 642 -43.64 -1.54 4.78
N LEU A 643 -44.08 -0.73 5.75
CA LEU A 643 -44.44 0.68 5.52
C LEU A 643 -43.24 1.50 5.05
N THR A 644 -42.06 1.28 5.64
CA THR A 644 -40.82 1.96 5.20
C THR A 644 -40.44 1.54 3.78
N ALA A 645 -40.56 0.26 3.44
CA ALA A 645 -40.28 -0.24 2.10
C ALA A 645 -41.26 0.30 1.05
N LEU A 646 -42.54 0.44 1.39
CA LEU A 646 -43.57 1.06 0.53
C LEU A 646 -43.24 2.52 0.16
N GLN A 647 -42.59 3.28 1.05
CA GLN A 647 -42.21 4.68 0.79
C GLN A 647 -41.15 4.84 -0.32
N TYR A 648 -40.38 3.80 -0.62
CA TYR A 648 -39.39 3.81 -1.71
C TYR A 648 -40.01 3.46 -3.08
N GLY A 649 -41.33 3.26 -3.15
CA GLY A 649 -42.04 2.84 -4.35
C GLY A 649 -41.91 1.34 -4.59
N ILE A 650 -43.04 0.68 -4.84
CA ILE A 650 -43.09 -0.73 -5.26
C ILE A 650 -43.67 -0.77 -6.66
N ASP A 651 -43.13 -1.66 -7.50
CA ASP A 651 -43.77 -2.03 -8.74
C ASP A 651 -44.87 -3.06 -8.47
N PHE A 652 -46.13 -2.61 -8.41
CA PHE A 652 -47.30 -3.48 -8.24
C PHE A 652 -47.62 -4.32 -9.48
N TYR A 653 -46.96 -4.07 -10.62
CA TYR A 653 -47.19 -4.79 -11.87
C TYR A 653 -46.27 -6.01 -12.03
N GLN A 654 -45.28 -6.20 -11.16
CA GLN A 654 -44.59 -7.48 -11.08
C GLN A 654 -45.45 -8.50 -10.33
N PRO A 655 -45.82 -9.64 -10.96
CA PRO A 655 -46.67 -10.63 -10.30
C PRO A 655 -45.98 -11.16 -9.05
N PHE A 656 -46.65 -11.03 -7.90
CA PHE A 656 -46.30 -11.79 -6.70
C PHE A 656 -46.51 -13.27 -7.07
N GLY A 657 -45.41 -14.03 -7.22
CA GLY A 657 -45.49 -15.47 -7.42
C GLY A 657 -46.42 -16.07 -6.38
N SER A 658 -47.31 -16.98 -6.82
CA SER A 658 -48.43 -17.55 -6.07
C SER A 658 -48.22 -17.60 -4.55
N LEU A 659 -48.71 -16.58 -3.85
CA LEU A 659 -48.80 -16.59 -2.38
C LEU A 659 -49.75 -17.73 -2.00
N HIS A 660 -49.21 -18.83 -1.51
CA HIS A 660 -50.00 -19.79 -0.74
C HIS A 660 -50.32 -19.16 0.62
N LEU A 661 -51.36 -18.33 0.63
CA LEU A 661 -52.01 -17.96 1.88
C LEU A 661 -52.56 -19.25 2.49
N PRO A 662 -52.27 -19.54 3.77
CA PRO A 662 -52.91 -20.66 4.45
C PRO A 662 -54.44 -20.41 4.44
N PRO A 663 -55.27 -21.45 4.26
CA PRO A 663 -56.71 -21.28 4.26
C PRO A 663 -57.16 -20.64 5.57
N CYS A 664 -57.81 -19.47 5.49
CA CYS A 664 -58.53 -18.88 6.61
C CYS A 664 -59.50 -19.93 7.15
N GLN A 665 -59.25 -20.40 8.38
CA GLN A 665 -60.27 -21.13 9.11
C GLN A 665 -61.31 -20.12 9.60
N ASP A 666 -62.54 -20.33 9.16
CA ASP A 666 -63.73 -19.56 9.47
C ASP A 666 -63.86 -19.27 10.98
N SER A 667 -63.89 -17.99 11.32
CA SER A 667 -64.79 -17.41 12.33
C SER A 667 -64.40 -15.96 12.62
N CYS A 668 -65.05 -15.01 11.95
CA CYS A 668 -65.58 -13.82 12.63
C CYS A 668 -66.50 -13.02 11.69
N PRO A 669 -67.53 -12.36 12.24
CA PRO A 669 -68.79 -12.14 11.56
C PRO A 669 -68.83 -10.82 10.80
N VAL A 670 -69.65 -10.85 9.75
CA VAL A 670 -70.21 -9.71 9.03
C VAL A 670 -70.75 -8.66 10.01
N PHE A 671 -70.24 -7.44 9.94
CA PHE A 671 -70.97 -6.25 10.36
C PHE A 671 -71.08 -5.30 9.16
N TYR A 672 -72.33 -5.00 8.80
CA TYR A 672 -72.73 -3.97 7.83
C TYR A 672 -72.91 -2.61 8.53
N SER A 673 -72.53 -1.53 7.82
CA SER A 673 -72.87 -0.09 7.99
C SER A 673 -72.33 0.64 9.23
N GLN A 674 -71.90 1.90 9.18
CA GLN A 674 -72.13 3.02 8.24
C GLN A 674 -70.86 3.56 7.59
#